data_AF-A0A834G5Q8-F1
#
_entry.id   AF-A0A834G5Q8-F1
#
_cell.length_a   1.000
_cell.length_b   1.000
_cell.length_c   1.000
_cell.angle_alpha   90.00
_cell.angle_beta   90.00
_cell.angle_gamma   90.00
#
_symmetry.space_group_name_H-M   'P 1'
#
loop_
_entity.id
_entity.type
_entity.pdbx_description
1 polymer ?
#
loop_
_entity_poly.entity_id
_entity_poly.type
_entity_poly.pdbx_seq_one_letter_code
_entity_poly.pdbx_strand_id
1 'polypeptide(L)'
;MAAAISVDARRLRSGFSDFDFPMVCLASPLKPQYEGGIVGNPELDHGMTGWTTFGEAQIEQRVSKEGNNFIVAHHRNQPHDSFSQKFYLETGKYYTFSAWLQVSEENAQVAAIFKTQSGFEHAGWVAAKSGCWSMLKGGLTVNASGPADLYFESKNTSVEIWADSISLQPFTEEEWRSHQQQSIEKARKSSVKLVAVDANGNPLPNATVTITQTNGRFPFGCAISDQIIYNTGYQNWFKSKFKYTTFENEMKWTSTEYARGRVDYSKPDAMLRFTSQNGISVRGHNVLWDDKRFVPGWAQSLSPKDLRFAVDSRVNSIVRRYYGKVISWDVVNENLHFNFYESVFGKYASAILYSKVNGIDGGTTTLYLNEYNTIEEPGDGASSPDKYLEKIRELRSGGYKGPLGIGLQGHFRTPNLPYMRAAIDKLASTGLPIWLSEVDVVSGPNQAAYLEQVLREGHGHPSVRGISLWSAWRPQGCYTMCLTDNNFRNLPTGDVVDKLIREWGTFPAEGFSGVTDSKGRFEAWLFHGDYKVTVTHPNINGSSVVDQSFECLATPLKPQYGGGIVANPELDHGLKGWTAFGDAYLEQKVSTGGNNFIAASNRHGPRDSFSQKFYLEKGKFYTFSAWLQVSQGNAKVAAIFKTMSGFQHAGWVVAKSGCWSMLKGGLTVNSSGPVDLYFEVFFLIYFFYFESSDASIEIWADSISLQPFTKEQWKSHQRLSIEKSRKSSVKLLAVDAEGNPLANATVSITQERASFPLGCAMTDHIQTNLAYQNWFRSRFTVTTFENEMKWGSTEPARGREDFSVPDSMLRFAAQNGVSVRGHNVVSNDPKNIPQWAKSLAADEFRRAVERRVNSVVKRYAGKVIFGNFISSNSKYLVIAWDVVNENMHFNYFESVYGRNASAVLFGKVHELDRGTTLFLNEFNTIEALYDGDSKPDKYLEKIWEIRMGGYVGPIGIGLEAHFVAPNLPYMRASIDKLAAAGVPLWLTEVDVASGPNQAFHLEQVLREAHAHPNVQGIVIWAAWRPEGCWRMCLTDNNFKNLPTGDVVDKLIREWSHPSGFSGTTDSKGRFETRLFHGDYNAAVTHPNAYGVSSQVAQGFKVGSGNSDQSKKRTRRLHVKVN
;
A
#
# COMPACT_ATOMS: atom_id res chain seq x y z
N MET A 1 -32.42 -20.89 -30.02
CA MET A 1 -31.01 -21.21 -30.32
C MET A 1 -30.17 -20.02 -29.92
N ALA A 2 -29.56 -20.06 -28.74
CA ALA A 2 -28.65 -19.03 -28.24
C ALA A 2 -27.29 -19.68 -28.05
N ALA A 3 -26.28 -19.16 -28.74
CA ALA A 3 -24.91 -19.68 -28.69
C ALA A 3 -24.30 -19.31 -27.33
N ALA A 4 -23.92 -20.35 -26.59
CA ALA A 4 -23.12 -20.25 -25.38
C ALA A 4 -21.65 -20.00 -25.78
N ILE A 5 -21.09 -18.87 -25.37
CA ILE A 5 -19.63 -18.68 -25.29
C ILE A 5 -19.24 -19.11 -23.88
N SER A 6 -18.70 -20.32 -23.76
CA SER A 6 -18.06 -20.79 -22.53
C SER A 6 -16.66 -20.20 -22.46
N VAL A 7 -16.40 -19.28 -21.52
CA VAL A 7 -15.04 -18.89 -21.16
C VAL A 7 -14.51 -19.91 -20.15
N ASP A 8 -13.67 -20.82 -20.62
CA ASP A 8 -13.03 -21.83 -19.78
C ASP A 8 -11.87 -21.19 -18.99
N ALA A 9 -12.18 -20.68 -17.79
CA ALA A 9 -11.20 -20.11 -16.87
C ALA A 9 -10.35 -21.16 -16.11
N ARG A 10 -10.08 -22.33 -16.71
CA ARG A 10 -9.38 -23.46 -16.05
C ARG A 10 -7.91 -23.67 -16.46
N ARG A 11 -7.24 -22.69 -17.06
CA ARG A 11 -5.79 -22.72 -17.35
C ARG A 11 -4.92 -21.71 -16.58
N LEU A 12 -5.32 -21.32 -15.36
CA LEU A 12 -4.40 -20.66 -14.41
C LEU A 12 -4.28 -21.53 -13.15
N ARG A 13 -3.50 -22.61 -13.25
CA ARG A 13 -2.97 -23.33 -12.08
C ARG A 13 -1.49 -23.02 -11.96
N SER A 14 -1.12 -22.47 -10.79
CA SER A 14 0.23 -22.35 -10.20
C SER A 14 1.34 -21.63 -11.01
N GLY A 15 1.73 -20.44 -10.53
CA GLY A 15 3.07 -19.85 -10.72
C GLY A 15 3.07 -18.47 -11.38
N PHE A 16 3.58 -17.45 -10.65
CA PHE A 16 3.92 -16.07 -11.10
C PHE A 16 2.83 -15.26 -11.84
N SER A 17 2.54 -14.04 -11.36
CA SER A 17 1.71 -13.08 -12.10
C SER A 17 2.43 -12.59 -13.37
N ASP A 18 1.69 -12.16 -14.41
CA ASP A 18 2.27 -11.62 -15.65
C ASP A 18 3.25 -10.45 -15.40
N PHE A 19 3.14 -9.77 -14.25
CA PHE A 19 3.99 -8.63 -13.84
C PHE A 19 5.12 -9.01 -12.88
N ASP A 20 5.23 -10.28 -12.46
CA ASP A 20 6.23 -10.70 -11.49
C ASP A 20 7.62 -10.81 -12.15
N PHE A 21 8.62 -10.16 -11.56
CA PHE A 21 10.03 -10.23 -11.97
C PHE A 21 10.95 -10.33 -10.73
N PRO A 22 11.82 -11.36 -10.62
CA PRO A 22 12.78 -11.48 -9.53
C PRO A 22 13.96 -10.54 -9.75
N MET A 23 14.13 -9.55 -8.86
CA MET A 23 15.21 -8.55 -8.94
C MET A 23 16.62 -9.15 -8.70
N VAL A 24 16.68 -10.33 -8.06
CA VAL A 24 17.91 -11.03 -7.69
C VAL A 24 18.11 -12.26 -8.56
N CYS A 25 19.36 -12.54 -8.93
CA CYS A 25 19.69 -13.83 -9.52
C CYS A 25 19.45 -14.95 -8.50
N LEU A 26 19.07 -16.14 -8.97
CA LEU A 26 18.65 -17.26 -8.15
C LEU A 26 19.67 -18.41 -8.19
N ALA A 27 19.71 -19.23 -7.15
CA ALA A 27 20.56 -20.42 -7.13
C ALA A 27 20.11 -21.48 -8.17
N SER A 28 18.79 -21.60 -8.35
CA SER A 28 18.15 -22.39 -9.41
C SER A 28 17.18 -21.54 -10.22
N PRO A 29 17.01 -21.83 -11.53
CA PRO A 29 16.03 -21.16 -12.35
C PRO A 29 14.61 -21.56 -11.91
N LEU A 30 13.65 -20.65 -12.09
CA LEU A 30 12.25 -21.00 -11.93
C LEU A 30 11.72 -21.64 -13.21
N LYS A 31 10.63 -22.40 -13.08
CA LYS A 31 9.90 -22.98 -14.21
C LYS A 31 9.64 -21.94 -15.32
N PRO A 32 9.62 -22.35 -16.60
CA PRO A 32 9.40 -21.44 -17.72
C PRO A 32 8.04 -20.77 -17.60
N GLN A 33 7.98 -19.48 -17.96
CA GLN A 33 6.70 -18.78 -18.07
C GLN A 33 5.81 -19.46 -19.12
N TYR A 34 4.50 -19.44 -18.93
CA TYR A 34 3.53 -20.05 -19.85
C TYR A 34 3.84 -21.51 -20.23
N GLU A 35 4.44 -22.28 -19.31
CA GLU A 35 4.88 -23.67 -19.55
C GLU A 35 5.84 -23.81 -20.76
N GLY A 36 6.58 -22.74 -21.09
CA GLY A 36 7.49 -22.66 -22.24
C GLY A 36 6.85 -22.11 -23.53
N GLY A 37 5.52 -21.97 -23.57
CA GLY A 37 4.80 -21.49 -24.75
C GLY A 37 5.02 -22.40 -25.97
N ILE A 38 5.55 -21.83 -27.06
CA ILE A 38 5.88 -22.58 -28.29
C ILE A 38 7.31 -23.14 -28.30
N VAL A 39 8.09 -22.97 -27.21
CA VAL A 39 9.44 -23.54 -27.10
C VAL A 39 9.36 -25.04 -26.88
N GLY A 40 10.00 -25.81 -27.77
CA GLY A 40 10.20 -27.24 -27.60
C GLY A 40 11.29 -27.51 -26.56
N ASN A 41 10.98 -28.42 -25.62
CA ASN A 41 11.91 -28.85 -24.57
C ASN A 41 12.52 -27.67 -23.77
N PRO A 42 11.68 -26.81 -23.15
CA PRO A 42 12.09 -25.54 -22.54
C PRO A 42 12.93 -25.70 -21.26
N GLU A 43 12.81 -26.84 -20.58
CA GLU A 43 13.55 -27.21 -19.35
C GLU A 43 14.65 -28.26 -19.61
N LEU A 44 14.85 -28.64 -20.87
CA LEU A 44 15.86 -29.61 -21.30
C LEU A 44 15.68 -31.01 -20.68
N ASP A 45 14.51 -31.35 -20.13
CA ASP A 45 14.23 -32.67 -19.54
C ASP A 45 14.32 -33.84 -20.55
N HIS A 46 14.27 -33.55 -21.84
CA HIS A 46 14.43 -34.53 -22.93
C HIS A 46 15.77 -34.38 -23.67
N GLY A 47 16.83 -34.07 -22.93
CA GLY A 47 18.16 -33.84 -23.49
C GLY A 47 18.21 -32.56 -24.32
N MET A 48 18.97 -32.59 -25.42
CA MET A 48 19.12 -31.48 -26.36
C MET A 48 18.09 -31.51 -27.51
N THR A 49 17.04 -32.33 -27.39
CA THR A 49 16.02 -32.48 -28.44
C THR A 49 15.42 -31.13 -28.82
N GLY A 50 15.47 -30.77 -30.11
CA GLY A 50 14.96 -29.51 -30.65
C GLY A 50 15.94 -28.33 -30.58
N TRP A 51 17.09 -28.49 -29.94
CA TRP A 51 18.14 -27.47 -29.85
C TRP A 51 19.32 -27.81 -30.77
N THR A 52 19.82 -26.78 -31.47
CA THR A 52 20.92 -26.89 -32.44
C THR A 52 21.95 -25.80 -32.19
N THR A 53 23.12 -25.86 -32.83
CA THR A 53 24.13 -24.80 -32.71
C THR A 53 23.75 -23.60 -33.58
N PHE A 54 24.07 -22.39 -33.13
CA PHE A 54 24.08 -21.18 -33.93
C PHE A 54 25.50 -20.63 -33.98
N GLY A 55 26.05 -20.47 -35.19
CA GLY A 55 27.48 -20.18 -35.35
C GLY A 55 28.35 -21.42 -35.11
N GLU A 56 29.54 -21.21 -34.55
CA GLU A 56 30.57 -22.26 -34.38
C GLU A 56 30.71 -22.76 -32.93
N ALA A 57 29.80 -22.37 -32.02
CA ALA A 57 29.80 -22.87 -30.65
C ALA A 57 29.64 -24.40 -30.61
N GLN A 58 30.29 -25.01 -29.62
CA GLN A 58 29.93 -26.35 -29.17
C GLN A 58 28.81 -26.25 -28.13
N ILE A 59 27.84 -27.14 -28.21
CA ILE A 59 26.71 -27.16 -27.28
C ILE A 59 26.59 -28.52 -26.60
N GLU A 60 26.28 -28.50 -25.31
CA GLU A 60 26.00 -29.69 -24.52
C GLU A 60 24.95 -29.40 -23.45
N GLN A 61 24.35 -30.47 -22.95
CA GLN A 61 23.52 -30.39 -21.76
C GLN A 61 24.38 -30.67 -20.52
N ARG A 62 24.21 -29.85 -19.49
CA ARG A 62 24.77 -30.10 -18.16
C ARG A 62 23.66 -30.11 -17.11
N VAL A 63 23.97 -30.67 -15.94
CA VAL A 63 23.08 -30.71 -14.78
C VAL A 63 23.67 -29.83 -13.69
N SER A 64 22.86 -28.96 -13.10
CA SER A 64 23.32 -28.06 -12.05
C SER A 64 23.56 -28.82 -10.74
N LYS A 65 24.19 -28.15 -9.76
CA LYS A 65 24.34 -28.71 -8.41
C LYS A 65 23.01 -29.01 -7.72
N GLU A 66 21.94 -28.33 -8.11
CA GLU A 66 20.60 -28.49 -7.54
C GLU A 66 19.72 -29.44 -8.38
N GLY A 67 20.26 -29.99 -9.47
CA GLY A 67 19.62 -31.06 -10.25
C GLY A 67 18.81 -30.61 -11.46
N ASN A 68 18.80 -29.32 -11.83
CA ASN A 68 18.14 -28.85 -13.05
C ASN A 68 19.03 -29.02 -14.28
N ASN A 69 18.41 -29.39 -15.41
CA ASN A 69 19.06 -29.56 -16.70
C ASN A 69 19.20 -28.21 -17.40
N PHE A 70 20.33 -27.93 -18.02
CA PHE A 70 20.52 -26.68 -18.77
C PHE A 70 21.40 -26.88 -19.99
N ILE A 71 21.21 -26.01 -20.98
CA ILE A 71 22.01 -25.98 -22.20
C ILE A 71 23.20 -25.03 -22.03
N VAL A 72 24.36 -25.45 -22.53
CA VAL A 72 25.61 -24.67 -22.51
C VAL A 72 26.08 -24.44 -23.93
N ALA A 73 26.45 -23.20 -24.25
CA ALA A 73 27.29 -22.88 -25.40
C ALA A 73 28.71 -22.54 -24.93
N HIS A 74 29.68 -23.30 -25.40
CA HIS A 74 31.11 -23.16 -25.07
C HIS A 74 31.98 -23.19 -26.34
N HIS A 75 33.29 -22.94 -26.19
CA HIS A 75 34.21 -22.74 -27.33
C HIS A 75 33.70 -21.69 -28.34
N ARG A 76 33.23 -20.55 -27.82
CA ARG A 76 32.65 -19.46 -28.62
C ARG A 76 33.76 -18.59 -29.23
N ASN A 77 33.73 -18.37 -30.54
CA ASN A 77 34.71 -17.55 -31.28
C ASN A 77 34.15 -16.17 -31.67
N GLN A 78 32.84 -16.08 -31.84
CA GLN A 78 32.09 -14.87 -32.19
C GLN A 78 31.02 -14.56 -31.13
N PRO A 79 30.60 -13.28 -30.99
CA PRO A 79 29.59 -12.91 -30.00
C PRO A 79 28.29 -13.71 -30.09
N HIS A 80 27.86 -14.09 -31.29
CA HIS A 80 26.61 -14.79 -31.54
C HIS A 80 26.70 -16.32 -31.45
N ASP A 81 27.91 -16.88 -31.30
CA ASP A 81 28.11 -18.32 -31.18
C ASP A 81 27.37 -18.84 -29.94
N SER A 82 26.31 -19.62 -30.15
CA SER A 82 25.42 -20.08 -29.09
C SER A 82 24.57 -21.30 -29.53
N PHE A 83 23.44 -21.53 -28.86
CA PHE A 83 22.44 -22.52 -29.24
C PHE A 83 21.20 -21.83 -29.85
N SER A 84 20.48 -22.56 -30.68
CA SER A 84 19.29 -22.10 -31.40
C SER A 84 18.17 -23.12 -31.41
N GLN A 85 16.95 -22.58 -31.48
CA GLN A 85 15.75 -23.27 -31.87
C GLN A 85 15.01 -22.45 -32.95
N LYS A 86 14.52 -23.14 -33.97
CA LYS A 86 13.77 -22.52 -35.08
C LYS A 86 12.29 -22.41 -34.73
N PHE A 87 11.72 -21.24 -35.00
CA PHE A 87 10.31 -20.94 -34.85
C PHE A 87 9.72 -20.48 -36.17
N TYR A 88 8.40 -20.58 -36.33
CA TYR A 88 7.68 -19.85 -37.35
C TYR A 88 6.93 -18.71 -36.67
N LEU A 89 7.36 -17.47 -36.93
CA LEU A 89 6.76 -16.27 -36.36
C LEU A 89 5.76 -15.69 -37.35
N GLU A 90 4.69 -15.10 -36.85
CA GLU A 90 3.58 -14.55 -37.62
C GLU A 90 3.45 -13.04 -37.37
N THR A 91 3.20 -12.28 -38.43
CA THR A 91 2.85 -10.86 -38.30
C THR A 91 1.53 -10.68 -37.55
N GLY A 92 1.38 -9.55 -36.85
CA GLY A 92 0.18 -9.26 -36.07
C GLY A 92 0.06 -10.04 -34.75
N LYS A 93 1.05 -10.86 -34.41
CA LYS A 93 1.18 -11.50 -33.09
C LYS A 93 2.17 -10.73 -32.20
N TYR A 94 1.90 -10.79 -30.90
CA TYR A 94 2.74 -10.27 -29.83
C TYR A 94 3.43 -11.44 -29.14
N TYR A 95 4.76 -11.49 -29.18
CA TYR A 95 5.53 -12.58 -28.58
C TYR A 95 6.16 -12.12 -27.28
N THR A 96 5.76 -12.74 -26.17
CA THR A 96 6.46 -12.57 -24.89
C THR A 96 7.57 -13.59 -24.77
N PHE A 97 8.76 -13.14 -24.35
CA PHE A 97 9.94 -13.97 -24.25
C PHE A 97 10.50 -13.94 -22.83
N SER A 98 10.90 -15.10 -22.31
CA SER A 98 11.73 -15.16 -21.11
C SER A 98 12.72 -16.33 -21.17
N ALA A 99 13.83 -16.18 -20.45
CA ALA A 99 14.83 -17.23 -20.28
C ALA A 99 15.57 -17.00 -18.96
N TRP A 100 16.00 -18.08 -18.32
CA TRP A 100 16.95 -18.01 -17.23
C TRP A 100 18.35 -18.22 -17.78
N LEU A 101 19.24 -17.25 -17.54
CA LEU A 101 20.59 -17.21 -18.11
C LEU A 101 21.66 -17.15 -17.03
N GLN A 102 22.75 -17.86 -17.24
CA GLN A 102 23.96 -17.83 -16.43
C GLN A 102 25.19 -17.81 -17.35
N VAL A 103 26.33 -17.37 -16.84
CA VAL A 103 27.61 -17.42 -17.56
C VAL A 103 28.67 -18.14 -16.73
N SER A 104 29.68 -18.71 -17.37
CA SER A 104 30.69 -19.54 -16.70
C SER A 104 31.57 -18.78 -15.71
N GLU A 105 31.88 -17.53 -16.03
CA GLU A 105 32.75 -16.67 -15.23
C GLU A 105 32.41 -15.20 -15.45
N GLU A 106 32.73 -14.37 -14.45
CA GLU A 106 32.42 -12.94 -14.43
C GLU A 106 30.94 -12.63 -14.72
N ASN A 107 30.57 -11.35 -14.84
CA ASN A 107 29.23 -10.98 -15.29
C ASN A 107 29.32 -10.54 -16.75
N ALA A 108 28.37 -10.97 -17.58
CA ALA A 108 28.33 -10.58 -18.98
C ALA A 108 26.93 -10.13 -19.40
N GLN A 109 26.88 -9.21 -20.36
CA GLN A 109 25.62 -8.87 -21.02
C GLN A 109 25.29 -9.96 -22.04
N VAL A 110 24.07 -10.48 -21.98
CA VAL A 110 23.55 -11.48 -22.92
C VAL A 110 22.25 -10.96 -23.52
N ALA A 111 22.17 -10.91 -24.85
CA ALA A 111 20.96 -10.59 -25.59
C ALA A 111 20.30 -11.87 -26.11
N ALA A 112 18.97 -11.88 -26.19
CA ALA A 112 18.22 -12.87 -26.96
C ALA A 112 17.77 -12.23 -28.28
N ILE A 113 18.08 -12.89 -29.40
CA ILE A 113 17.87 -12.36 -30.75
C ILE A 113 17.18 -13.41 -31.62
N PHE A 114 16.23 -12.98 -32.43
CA PHE A 114 15.57 -13.79 -33.44
C PHE A 114 16.03 -13.35 -34.83
N LYS A 115 16.81 -14.20 -35.51
CA LYS A 115 17.18 -14.00 -36.91
C LYS A 115 16.01 -14.40 -37.80
N THR A 116 15.32 -13.42 -38.37
CA THR A 116 14.22 -13.60 -39.32
C THR A 116 14.74 -13.52 -40.76
N GLN A 117 13.87 -13.74 -41.73
CA GLN A 117 14.21 -13.52 -43.14
C GLN A 117 14.46 -12.04 -43.48
N SER A 118 13.88 -11.12 -42.70
CA SER A 118 13.96 -9.68 -42.92
C SER A 118 15.02 -8.97 -42.08
N GLY A 119 15.67 -9.66 -41.13
CA GLY A 119 16.68 -9.06 -40.26
C GLY A 119 16.79 -9.74 -38.90
N PHE A 120 17.09 -8.93 -37.88
CA PHE A 120 17.34 -9.40 -36.51
C PHE A 120 16.41 -8.67 -35.54
N GLU A 121 15.53 -9.42 -34.89
CA GLU A 121 14.61 -8.89 -33.89
C GLU A 121 15.17 -9.16 -32.50
N HIS A 122 15.50 -8.10 -31.76
CA HIS A 122 16.00 -8.22 -30.39
C HIS A 122 14.81 -8.41 -29.44
N ALA A 123 14.84 -9.48 -28.64
CA ALA A 123 13.79 -9.72 -27.64
C ALA A 123 14.09 -9.01 -26.31
N GLY A 124 15.38 -8.84 -25.96
CA GLY A 124 15.81 -8.12 -24.77
C GLY A 124 17.20 -8.52 -24.29
N TRP A 125 17.63 -7.90 -23.18
CA TRP A 125 18.97 -8.07 -22.60
C TRP A 125 18.90 -8.50 -21.13
N VAL A 126 19.93 -9.21 -20.68
CA VAL A 126 20.19 -9.45 -19.26
C VAL A 126 21.67 -9.32 -18.92
N ALA A 127 21.94 -8.77 -17.73
CA ALA A 127 23.22 -8.94 -17.03
C ALA A 127 23.27 -10.35 -16.41
N ALA A 128 23.69 -11.34 -17.21
CA ALA A 128 23.89 -12.69 -16.74
C ALA A 128 25.08 -12.75 -15.77
N LYS A 129 24.91 -13.48 -14.69
CA LYS A 129 25.91 -13.57 -13.62
C LYS A 129 26.51 -14.97 -13.55
N SER A 130 27.77 -15.05 -13.15
CA SER A 130 28.39 -16.32 -12.76
C SER A 130 27.90 -16.77 -11.38
N GLY A 131 27.56 -18.06 -11.25
CA GLY A 131 27.18 -18.70 -9.99
C GLY A 131 25.72 -18.55 -9.58
N CYS A 132 24.89 -17.88 -10.39
CA CYS A 132 23.44 -17.78 -10.18
C CYS A 132 22.71 -17.49 -11.50
N TRP A 133 21.43 -17.85 -11.59
CA TRP A 133 20.55 -17.67 -12.74
C TRP A 133 19.90 -16.28 -12.74
N SER A 134 20.12 -15.51 -13.80
CA SER A 134 19.51 -14.20 -14.04
C SER A 134 18.33 -14.33 -15.02
N MET A 135 17.18 -13.75 -14.69
CA MET A 135 16.02 -13.75 -15.58
C MET A 135 16.16 -12.67 -16.67
N LEU A 136 16.13 -13.11 -17.93
CA LEU A 136 15.83 -12.26 -19.07
C LEU A 136 14.31 -12.31 -19.28
N LYS A 137 13.68 -11.13 -19.27
CA LYS A 137 12.28 -10.94 -19.68
C LYS A 137 12.27 -9.94 -20.82
N GLY A 138 11.55 -10.25 -21.88
CA GLY A 138 11.55 -9.48 -23.11
C GLY A 138 10.35 -9.81 -23.99
N GLY A 139 10.45 -9.43 -25.25
CA GLY A 139 9.44 -9.77 -26.24
C GLY A 139 9.67 -9.08 -27.58
N LEU A 140 8.91 -9.51 -28.57
CA LEU A 140 9.05 -9.05 -29.94
C LEU A 140 7.74 -9.07 -30.72
N THR A 141 7.73 -8.31 -31.79
CA THR A 141 6.82 -8.43 -32.93
C THR A 141 7.67 -8.65 -34.18
N VAL A 142 7.07 -9.15 -35.26
CA VAL A 142 7.79 -9.37 -36.53
C VAL A 142 7.11 -8.63 -37.67
N ASN A 143 7.92 -8.18 -38.63
CA ASN A 143 7.46 -7.44 -39.81
C ASN A 143 6.97 -8.34 -40.95
N ALA A 144 7.38 -9.61 -40.98
CA ALA A 144 6.97 -10.61 -41.96
C ALA A 144 6.81 -11.98 -41.31
N SER A 145 5.77 -12.74 -41.69
CA SER A 145 5.59 -14.11 -41.23
C SER A 145 6.62 -15.01 -41.88
N GLY A 146 7.28 -15.86 -41.09
CA GLY A 146 8.33 -16.72 -41.62
C GLY A 146 9.16 -17.43 -40.55
N PRO A 147 10.12 -18.26 -40.98
CA PRO A 147 11.05 -18.92 -40.08
C PRO A 147 11.96 -17.90 -39.39
N ALA A 148 12.24 -18.13 -38.11
CA ALA A 148 13.17 -17.37 -37.30
C ALA A 148 14.03 -18.28 -36.42
N ASP A 149 15.33 -18.01 -36.35
CA ASP A 149 16.28 -18.68 -35.45
C ASP A 149 16.46 -17.84 -34.18
N LEU A 150 16.06 -18.37 -33.01
CA LEU A 150 16.45 -17.80 -31.72
C LEU A 150 17.93 -18.10 -31.48
N TYR A 151 18.71 -17.11 -31.04
CA TYR A 151 20.05 -17.34 -30.53
C TYR A 151 20.39 -16.33 -29.43
N PHE A 152 21.49 -16.55 -28.72
CA PHE A 152 21.95 -15.68 -27.64
C PHE A 152 23.30 -15.07 -27.99
N GLU A 153 23.46 -13.77 -27.72
CA GLU A 153 24.67 -13.03 -28.04
C GLU A 153 25.32 -12.44 -26.79
N SER A 154 26.64 -12.62 -26.65
CA SER A 154 27.44 -11.87 -25.67
C SER A 154 28.76 -11.43 -26.28
N LYS A 155 29.09 -10.14 -26.13
CA LYS A 155 30.37 -9.56 -26.60
C LYS A 155 31.59 -10.18 -25.91
N ASN A 156 31.43 -10.69 -24.69
CA ASN A 156 32.48 -11.47 -24.06
C ASN A 156 32.39 -12.90 -24.61
N THR A 157 33.32 -13.27 -25.49
CA THR A 157 33.38 -14.61 -26.09
C THR A 157 34.14 -15.61 -25.22
N SER A 158 34.86 -15.16 -24.17
CA SER A 158 35.55 -16.07 -23.25
C SER A 158 34.59 -16.82 -22.33
N VAL A 159 33.41 -16.24 -22.05
CA VAL A 159 32.40 -16.85 -21.19
C VAL A 159 31.51 -17.83 -21.96
N GLU A 160 31.17 -18.93 -21.31
CA GLU A 160 30.09 -19.81 -21.77
C GLU A 160 28.74 -19.14 -21.51
N ILE A 161 27.75 -19.39 -22.37
CA ILE A 161 26.36 -18.97 -22.14
C ILE A 161 25.56 -20.19 -21.72
N TRP A 162 24.88 -20.11 -20.57
CA TRP A 162 24.04 -21.18 -20.03
C TRP A 162 22.58 -20.71 -20.03
N ALA A 163 21.65 -21.57 -20.47
CA ALA A 163 20.22 -21.28 -20.42
C ALA A 163 19.37 -22.44 -19.92
N ASP A 164 18.26 -22.09 -19.27
CA ASP A 164 17.20 -23.00 -18.85
C ASP A 164 15.86 -22.24 -18.87
N SER A 165 14.76 -22.99 -18.83
CA SER A 165 13.40 -22.51 -18.64
C SER A 165 13.04 -21.39 -19.63
N ILE A 166 13.33 -21.65 -20.90
CA ILE A 166 13.12 -20.71 -22.01
C ILE A 166 11.64 -20.75 -22.42
N SER A 167 11.05 -19.58 -22.60
CA SER A 167 9.66 -19.42 -23.01
C SER A 167 9.51 -18.41 -24.14
N LEU A 168 8.65 -18.75 -25.08
CA LEU A 168 8.18 -17.86 -26.14
C LEU A 168 6.68 -18.06 -26.27
N GLN A 169 5.86 -17.10 -25.85
CA GLN A 169 4.41 -17.22 -25.88
C GLN A 169 3.80 -16.20 -26.86
N PRO A 170 3.13 -16.63 -27.93
CA PRO A 170 2.39 -15.76 -28.82
C PRO A 170 1.04 -15.35 -28.22
N PHE A 171 0.65 -14.11 -28.49
CA PHE A 171 -0.68 -13.56 -28.24
C PHE A 171 -1.19 -12.87 -29.50
N THR A 172 -2.49 -13.01 -29.77
CA THR A 172 -3.22 -12.14 -30.70
C THR A 172 -3.33 -10.73 -30.13
N GLU A 173 -3.67 -9.76 -30.99
CA GLU A 173 -4.02 -8.43 -30.53
C GLU A 173 -5.22 -8.43 -29.58
N GLU A 174 -6.23 -9.25 -29.85
CA GLU A 174 -7.42 -9.36 -28.97
C GLU A 174 -7.04 -9.87 -27.57
N GLU A 175 -6.22 -10.91 -27.47
CA GLU A 175 -5.72 -11.43 -26.19
C GLU A 175 -4.88 -10.37 -25.46
N TRP A 176 -3.98 -9.68 -26.17
CA TRP A 176 -3.15 -8.63 -25.57
C TRP A 176 -4.00 -7.48 -25.03
N ARG A 177 -5.00 -7.03 -25.80
CA ARG A 177 -5.97 -6.00 -25.39
C ARG A 177 -6.79 -6.45 -24.19
N SER A 178 -7.22 -7.70 -24.16
CA SER A 178 -7.93 -8.28 -23.02
C SER A 178 -7.06 -8.24 -21.76
N HIS A 179 -5.77 -8.60 -21.84
CA HIS A 179 -4.84 -8.50 -20.71
C HIS A 179 -4.62 -7.05 -20.25
N GLN A 180 -4.45 -6.11 -21.18
CA GLN A 180 -4.37 -4.68 -20.86
C GLN A 180 -5.62 -4.22 -20.11
N GLN A 181 -6.80 -4.57 -20.61
CA GLN A 181 -8.08 -4.18 -20.00
C GLN A 181 -8.25 -4.76 -18.60
N GLN A 182 -7.92 -6.04 -18.39
CA GLN A 182 -7.95 -6.66 -17.07
C GLN A 182 -6.99 -5.98 -16.09
N SER A 183 -5.81 -5.58 -16.56
CA SER A 183 -4.85 -4.83 -15.75
C SER A 183 -5.39 -3.45 -15.37
N ILE A 184 -5.98 -2.71 -16.32
CA ILE A 184 -6.63 -1.41 -16.08
C ILE A 184 -7.76 -1.56 -15.07
N GLU A 185 -8.64 -2.56 -15.25
CA GLU A 185 -9.76 -2.79 -14.34
C GLU A 185 -9.31 -3.08 -12.91
N LYS A 186 -8.20 -3.80 -12.75
CA LYS A 186 -7.61 -4.13 -11.45
C LYS A 186 -6.84 -2.97 -10.84
N ALA A 187 -6.06 -2.24 -11.62
CA ALA A 187 -5.11 -1.25 -11.13
C ALA A 187 -5.69 0.18 -11.06
N ARG A 188 -6.67 0.50 -11.90
CA ARG A 188 -7.16 1.88 -12.11
C ARG A 188 -8.62 2.08 -11.77
N LYS A 189 -9.37 1.01 -11.52
CA LYS A 189 -10.82 1.06 -11.30
C LYS A 189 -11.24 0.38 -10.00
N SER A 190 -12.45 0.67 -9.54
CA SER A 190 -13.06 0.04 -8.36
C SER A 190 -14.59 0.02 -8.48
N SER A 191 -15.23 -0.98 -7.85
CA SER A 191 -16.70 -1.02 -7.72
C SER A 191 -17.17 0.05 -6.75
N VAL A 192 -18.16 0.81 -7.19
CA VAL A 192 -18.91 1.77 -6.40
C VAL A 192 -20.36 1.31 -6.35
N LYS A 193 -20.90 1.22 -5.15
CA LYS A 193 -22.30 0.83 -4.89
C LYS A 193 -23.05 2.03 -4.33
N LEU A 194 -24.02 2.50 -5.09
CA LEU A 194 -24.93 3.57 -4.73
C LEU A 194 -26.27 2.97 -4.33
N VAL A 195 -26.94 3.62 -3.38
CA VAL A 195 -28.30 3.25 -2.96
C VAL A 195 -29.16 4.52 -2.99
N ALA A 196 -30.09 4.59 -3.92
CA ALA A 196 -31.09 5.63 -4.00
C ALA A 196 -32.24 5.31 -3.03
N VAL A 197 -32.58 6.28 -2.18
CA VAL A 197 -33.68 6.20 -1.23
C VAL A 197 -34.49 7.49 -1.25
N ASP A 198 -35.77 7.40 -0.88
CA ASP A 198 -36.64 8.56 -0.68
C ASP A 198 -36.31 9.27 0.65
N ALA A 199 -37.03 10.37 0.94
CA ALA A 199 -36.86 11.13 2.19
C ALA A 199 -37.14 10.33 3.48
N ASN A 200 -37.85 9.20 3.37
CA ASN A 200 -38.15 8.31 4.49
C ASN A 200 -37.15 7.14 4.60
N GLY A 201 -36.14 7.09 3.74
CA GLY A 201 -35.16 6.00 3.67
C GLY A 201 -35.65 4.75 2.94
N ASN A 202 -36.80 4.80 2.26
CA ASN A 202 -37.28 3.66 1.46
C ASN A 202 -36.48 3.60 0.14
N PRO A 203 -36.12 2.40 -0.33
CA PRO A 203 -35.45 2.27 -1.61
C PRO A 203 -36.27 2.82 -2.79
N LEU A 204 -35.59 3.52 -3.70
CA LEU A 204 -36.17 4.03 -4.93
C LEU A 204 -35.81 3.12 -6.10
N PRO A 205 -36.66 2.14 -6.47
CA PRO A 205 -36.43 1.34 -7.66
C PRO A 205 -36.63 2.16 -8.93
N ASN A 206 -35.91 1.83 -10.01
CA ASN A 206 -36.01 2.53 -11.30
C ASN A 206 -35.65 4.03 -11.25
N ALA A 207 -34.97 4.50 -10.20
CA ALA A 207 -34.34 5.82 -10.22
C ALA A 207 -33.15 5.78 -11.19
N THR A 208 -33.06 6.78 -12.06
CA THR A 208 -31.94 7.01 -12.96
C THR A 208 -30.80 7.64 -12.18
N VAL A 209 -29.64 6.99 -12.18
CA VAL A 209 -28.39 7.48 -11.59
C VAL A 209 -27.45 7.85 -12.72
N THR A 210 -26.96 9.08 -12.72
CA THR A 210 -25.94 9.59 -13.66
C THR A 210 -24.67 9.93 -12.89
N ILE A 211 -23.54 9.33 -13.26
CA ILE A 211 -22.24 9.53 -12.60
C ILE A 211 -21.28 10.19 -13.58
N THR A 212 -20.84 11.41 -13.28
CA THR A 212 -19.91 12.19 -14.11
C THR A 212 -18.60 12.39 -13.37
N GLN A 213 -17.47 11.97 -13.94
CA GLN A 213 -16.17 12.21 -13.31
C GLN A 213 -15.81 13.70 -13.35
N THR A 214 -15.44 14.28 -12.22
CA THR A 214 -15.04 15.68 -12.12
C THR A 214 -13.52 15.84 -12.13
N ASN A 215 -12.78 14.83 -11.67
CA ASN A 215 -11.32 14.83 -11.65
C ASN A 215 -10.74 13.41 -11.75
N GLY A 216 -9.73 13.20 -12.58
CA GLY A 216 -9.00 11.93 -12.67
C GLY A 216 -7.83 11.85 -11.70
N ARG A 217 -7.58 10.68 -11.10
CA ARG A 217 -6.42 10.49 -10.20
C ARG A 217 -5.13 10.11 -10.93
N PHE A 218 -5.18 9.72 -12.20
CA PHE A 218 -3.99 9.36 -12.97
C PHE A 218 -3.38 10.61 -13.64
N PRO A 219 -2.12 10.98 -13.32
CA PRO A 219 -1.42 12.07 -13.98
C PRO A 219 -1.24 11.82 -15.48
N PHE A 220 -1.97 12.59 -16.28
CA PHE A 220 -1.87 12.60 -17.73
C PHE A 220 -1.62 14.02 -18.21
N GLY A 221 -0.48 14.23 -18.87
CA GLY A 221 0.04 15.55 -19.20
C GLY A 221 0.61 15.66 -20.60
N CYS A 222 0.97 16.88 -20.97
CA CYS A 222 1.67 17.19 -22.20
C CYS A 222 2.66 18.33 -21.94
N ALA A 223 3.83 18.27 -22.58
CA ALA A 223 4.80 19.35 -22.55
C ALA A 223 4.23 20.63 -23.17
N ILE A 224 4.71 21.78 -22.71
CA ILE A 224 4.38 23.10 -23.26
C ILE A 224 5.66 23.89 -23.59
N SER A 225 5.55 24.77 -24.58
CA SER A 225 6.57 25.73 -24.96
C SER A 225 6.26 27.11 -24.39
N ASP A 226 7.22 28.03 -24.46
CA ASP A 226 7.03 29.45 -24.10
C ASP A 226 5.86 30.15 -24.82
N GLN A 227 5.38 29.62 -25.95
CA GLN A 227 4.24 30.16 -26.67
C GLN A 227 2.95 30.18 -25.84
N ILE A 228 2.87 29.35 -24.80
CA ILE A 228 1.75 29.33 -23.86
C ILE A 228 1.54 30.68 -23.16
N ILE A 229 2.58 31.51 -23.05
CA ILE A 229 2.50 32.83 -22.42
C ILE A 229 1.72 33.82 -23.30
N TYR A 230 1.85 33.71 -24.62
CA TYR A 230 1.42 34.74 -25.57
C TYR A 230 0.17 34.37 -26.36
N ASN A 231 -0.15 33.08 -26.47
CA ASN A 231 -1.22 32.60 -27.34
C ASN A 231 -2.43 32.09 -26.54
N THR A 232 -3.50 32.88 -26.48
CA THR A 232 -4.75 32.53 -25.79
C THR A 232 -5.42 31.27 -26.34
N GLY A 233 -5.31 31.01 -27.65
CA GLY A 233 -5.81 29.78 -28.26
C GLY A 233 -5.10 28.55 -27.70
N TYR A 234 -3.77 28.62 -27.58
CA TYR A 234 -2.97 27.55 -26.99
C TYR A 234 -3.30 27.34 -25.51
N GLN A 235 -3.45 28.44 -24.75
CA GLN A 235 -3.85 28.39 -23.35
C GLN A 235 -5.20 27.67 -23.17
N ASN A 236 -6.20 28.04 -23.98
CA ASN A 236 -7.54 27.46 -23.88
C ASN A 236 -7.53 25.98 -24.30
N TRP A 237 -6.86 25.66 -25.40
CA TRP A 237 -6.72 24.28 -25.87
C TRP A 237 -6.05 23.40 -24.82
N PHE A 238 -4.93 23.84 -24.23
CA PHE A 238 -4.18 23.04 -23.25
C PHE A 238 -4.97 22.81 -21.95
N LYS A 239 -5.54 23.86 -21.37
CA LYS A 239 -6.28 23.79 -20.09
C LYS A 239 -7.52 22.91 -20.16
N SER A 240 -8.07 22.75 -21.36
CA SER A 240 -9.24 21.88 -21.59
C SER A 240 -8.91 20.39 -21.53
N LYS A 241 -7.62 20.01 -21.56
CA LYS A 241 -7.18 18.61 -21.73
C LYS A 241 -6.14 18.13 -20.71
N PHE A 242 -5.34 19.01 -20.13
CA PHE A 242 -4.20 18.60 -19.30
C PHE A 242 -4.13 19.34 -17.96
N LYS A 243 -3.80 18.59 -16.90
CA LYS A 243 -3.53 19.09 -15.55
C LYS A 243 -2.08 18.91 -15.11
N TYR A 244 -1.26 18.33 -15.97
CA TYR A 244 0.15 18.06 -15.74
C TYR A 244 0.94 18.50 -16.96
N THR A 245 2.12 19.06 -16.74
CA THR A 245 2.98 19.52 -17.83
C THR A 245 4.46 19.46 -17.47
N THR A 246 5.28 19.60 -18.49
CA THR A 246 6.73 19.75 -18.45
C THR A 246 7.08 20.89 -19.39
N PHE A 247 8.05 21.73 -19.05
CA PHE A 247 8.49 22.79 -19.98
C PHE A 247 9.51 22.21 -20.95
N GLU A 248 9.27 22.36 -22.25
CA GLU A 248 10.04 21.67 -23.30
C GLU A 248 11.52 22.03 -23.24
N ASN A 249 11.83 23.32 -23.07
CA ASN A 249 13.22 23.80 -23.05
C ASN A 249 13.49 24.88 -21.99
N GLU A 250 12.45 25.53 -21.49
CA GLU A 250 12.57 26.81 -20.80
C GLU A 250 13.22 26.71 -19.41
N MET A 251 13.37 25.50 -18.86
CA MET A 251 14.12 25.25 -17.64
C MET A 251 15.53 24.67 -17.88
N LYS A 252 15.90 24.27 -19.10
CA LYS A 252 17.23 23.68 -19.40
C LYS A 252 18.36 24.70 -19.20
N TRP A 253 19.58 24.22 -18.92
CA TRP A 253 20.71 25.09 -18.54
C TRP A 253 21.09 26.06 -19.68
N THR A 254 21.12 25.59 -20.92
CA THR A 254 21.38 26.43 -22.09
C THR A 254 20.34 27.53 -22.32
N SER A 255 19.08 27.31 -21.92
CA SER A 255 18.00 28.29 -22.04
C SER A 255 18.04 29.37 -20.97
N THR A 256 18.53 29.03 -19.78
CA THR A 256 18.47 29.90 -18.59
C THR A 256 19.82 30.50 -18.23
N GLU A 257 20.92 30.03 -18.81
CA GLU A 257 22.26 30.62 -18.65
C GLU A 257 23.12 30.38 -19.91
N TYR A 258 22.69 30.93 -21.05
CA TYR A 258 23.40 30.79 -22.32
C TYR A 258 24.84 31.34 -22.27
N ALA A 259 25.06 32.44 -21.54
CA ALA A 259 26.37 33.03 -21.28
C ALA A 259 26.65 33.07 -19.77
N ARG A 260 27.89 32.73 -19.37
CA ARG A 260 28.29 32.62 -17.95
C ARG A 260 27.86 33.83 -17.13
N GLY A 261 27.12 33.59 -16.04
CA GLY A 261 26.67 34.64 -15.13
C GLY A 261 25.50 35.49 -15.63
N ARG A 262 25.00 35.27 -16.86
CA ARG A 262 23.80 35.92 -17.40
C ARG A 262 22.61 34.96 -17.28
N VAL A 263 22.12 34.82 -16.06
CA VAL A 263 20.99 33.94 -15.75
C VAL A 263 19.67 34.65 -16.06
N ASP A 264 18.78 34.01 -16.83
CA ASP A 264 17.44 34.49 -17.16
C ASP A 264 16.39 33.39 -16.92
N TYR A 265 15.50 33.63 -15.95
CA TYR A 265 14.35 32.77 -15.62
C TYR A 265 13.01 33.40 -15.99
N SER A 266 13.00 34.51 -16.74
CA SER A 266 11.78 35.26 -17.06
C SER A 266 10.69 34.40 -17.72
N LYS A 267 11.08 33.56 -18.69
CA LYS A 267 10.18 32.62 -19.39
C LYS A 267 9.65 31.51 -18.47
N PRO A 268 10.48 30.66 -17.84
CA PRO A 268 9.97 29.61 -16.96
C PRO A 268 9.18 30.18 -15.76
N ASP A 269 9.53 31.36 -15.24
CA ASP A 269 8.73 32.02 -14.19
C ASP A 269 7.35 32.44 -14.70
N ALA A 270 7.24 32.98 -15.93
CA ALA A 270 5.97 33.35 -16.53
C ALA A 270 5.09 32.11 -16.82
N MET A 271 5.69 31.03 -17.31
CA MET A 271 4.98 29.76 -17.53
C MET A 271 4.52 29.12 -16.22
N LEU A 272 5.32 29.22 -15.14
CA LEU A 272 4.90 28.76 -13.81
C LEU A 272 3.74 29.58 -13.26
N ARG A 273 3.70 30.90 -13.50
CA ARG A 273 2.52 31.71 -13.16
C ARG A 273 1.28 31.23 -13.91
N PHE A 274 1.38 31.01 -15.22
CA PHE A 274 0.27 30.49 -16.02
C PHE A 274 -0.23 29.14 -15.48
N THR A 275 0.67 28.19 -15.26
CA THR A 275 0.31 26.83 -14.81
C THR A 275 -0.30 26.86 -13.41
N SER A 276 0.30 27.60 -12.47
CA SER A 276 -0.22 27.78 -11.11
C SER A 276 -1.62 28.40 -11.10
N GLN A 277 -1.86 29.46 -11.88
CA GLN A 277 -3.18 30.12 -11.99
C GLN A 277 -4.28 29.20 -12.53
N ASN A 278 -3.92 28.14 -13.25
CA ASN A 278 -4.85 27.24 -13.90
C ASN A 278 -4.85 25.82 -13.29
N GLY A 279 -4.22 25.65 -12.13
CA GLY A 279 -4.17 24.37 -11.41
C GLY A 279 -3.45 23.26 -12.20
N ILE A 280 -2.42 23.62 -12.96
CA ILE A 280 -1.60 22.69 -13.73
C ILE A 280 -0.30 22.44 -12.97
N SER A 281 -0.01 21.18 -12.68
CA SER A 281 1.21 20.76 -12.00
C SER A 281 2.38 20.62 -12.98
N VAL A 282 3.59 21.01 -12.55
CA VAL A 282 4.78 21.07 -13.42
C VAL A 282 5.84 20.07 -12.97
N ARG A 283 6.34 19.24 -13.89
CA ARG A 283 7.61 18.51 -13.71
C ARG A 283 8.77 19.43 -14.08
N GLY A 284 9.75 19.56 -13.20
CA GLY A 284 10.97 20.31 -13.46
C GLY A 284 11.89 19.52 -14.39
N HIS A 285 12.10 20.03 -15.61
CA HIS A 285 12.94 19.39 -16.62
C HIS A 285 13.87 20.42 -17.27
N ASN A 286 15.18 20.36 -17.09
CA ASN A 286 15.93 19.51 -16.17
C ASN A 286 16.96 20.36 -15.40
N VAL A 287 17.50 19.81 -14.31
CA VAL A 287 18.52 20.51 -13.53
C VAL A 287 19.83 20.54 -14.33
N LEU A 288 20.27 19.36 -14.78
CA LEU A 288 21.45 19.11 -15.60
C LEU A 288 21.13 18.05 -16.68
N TRP A 289 21.86 18.11 -17.78
CA TRP A 289 21.82 17.12 -18.86
C TRP A 289 23.23 16.60 -19.10
N ASP A 290 23.39 15.29 -19.09
CA ASP A 290 24.70 14.65 -19.11
C ASP A 290 25.31 14.52 -20.51
N ASP A 291 24.50 14.64 -21.56
CA ASP A 291 25.04 14.82 -22.90
C ASP A 291 25.73 16.19 -22.99
N LYS A 292 27.04 16.15 -23.20
CA LYS A 292 27.91 17.33 -23.31
C LYS A 292 27.39 18.35 -24.32
N ARG A 293 26.68 17.93 -25.37
CA ARG A 293 26.09 18.83 -26.39
C ARG A 293 25.09 19.83 -25.80
N PHE A 294 24.41 19.47 -24.72
CA PHE A 294 23.40 20.31 -24.07
C PHE A 294 23.92 21.05 -22.81
N VAL A 295 25.20 20.92 -22.50
CA VAL A 295 25.89 21.76 -21.51
C VAL A 295 26.26 23.10 -22.18
N PRO A 296 26.07 24.28 -21.55
CA PRO A 296 26.45 25.55 -22.16
C PRO A 296 27.92 25.55 -22.61
N GLY A 297 28.20 26.06 -23.82
CA GLY A 297 29.54 26.00 -24.41
C GLY A 297 30.63 26.65 -23.55
N TRP A 298 30.29 27.72 -22.82
CA TRP A 298 31.22 28.34 -21.86
C TRP A 298 31.56 27.44 -20.67
N ALA A 299 30.65 26.55 -20.26
CA ALA A 299 30.84 25.65 -19.13
C ALA A 299 31.66 24.42 -19.57
N GLN A 300 31.45 23.92 -20.79
CA GLN A 300 32.22 22.80 -21.35
C GLN A 300 33.73 23.05 -21.41
N SER A 301 34.14 24.32 -21.57
CA SER A 301 35.55 24.73 -21.69
C SER A 301 36.23 25.01 -20.35
N LEU A 302 35.52 24.82 -19.23
CA LEU A 302 36.06 25.10 -17.90
C LEU A 302 37.00 23.99 -17.41
N SER A 303 37.93 24.37 -16.54
CA SER A 303 38.69 23.40 -15.74
C SER A 303 37.72 22.55 -14.89
N PRO A 304 38.06 21.31 -14.50
CA PRO A 304 37.21 20.49 -13.62
C PRO A 304 36.76 21.21 -12.34
N LYS A 305 37.64 22.05 -11.75
CA LYS A 305 37.33 22.85 -10.57
C LYS A 305 36.30 23.94 -10.86
N ASP A 306 36.48 24.68 -11.96
CA ASP A 306 35.56 25.76 -12.35
C ASP A 306 34.21 25.20 -12.83
N LEU A 307 34.21 24.05 -13.51
CA LEU A 307 32.99 23.36 -13.90
C LEU A 307 32.21 22.90 -12.66
N ARG A 308 32.90 22.40 -11.61
CA ARG A 308 32.24 22.05 -10.34
C ARG A 308 31.52 23.26 -9.76
N PHE A 309 32.18 24.42 -9.71
CA PHE A 309 31.57 25.65 -9.22
C PHE A 309 30.38 26.09 -10.09
N ALA A 310 30.49 25.99 -11.42
CA ALA A 310 29.40 26.33 -12.34
C ALA A 310 28.18 25.40 -12.14
N VAL A 311 28.41 24.09 -12.04
CA VAL A 311 27.36 23.10 -11.76
C VAL A 311 26.74 23.35 -10.38
N ASP A 312 27.56 23.67 -9.38
CA ASP A 312 27.07 23.97 -8.05
C ASP A 312 26.21 25.23 -8.00
N SER A 313 26.59 26.27 -8.75
CA SER A 313 25.83 27.50 -8.92
C SER A 313 24.51 27.22 -9.64
N ARG A 314 24.56 26.45 -10.73
CA ARG A 314 23.38 26.02 -11.50
C ARG A 314 22.37 25.31 -10.62
N VAL A 315 22.78 24.25 -9.93
CA VAL A 315 21.93 23.46 -9.03
C VAL A 315 21.31 24.35 -7.95
N ASN A 316 22.10 25.21 -7.29
CA ASN A 316 21.58 26.13 -6.28
C ASN A 316 20.58 27.14 -6.86
N SER A 317 20.85 27.65 -8.06
CA SER A 317 20.04 28.68 -8.71
C SER A 317 18.66 28.15 -9.10
N ILE A 318 18.61 27.05 -9.86
CA ILE A 318 17.34 26.53 -10.38
C ILE A 318 16.49 25.87 -9.30
N VAL A 319 17.08 25.02 -8.45
CA VAL A 319 16.32 24.23 -7.47
C VAL A 319 15.76 25.14 -6.37
N ARG A 320 16.54 26.10 -5.84
CA ARG A 320 16.01 27.05 -4.85
C ARG A 320 14.89 27.91 -5.40
N ARG A 321 14.99 28.32 -6.67
CA ARG A 321 13.98 29.20 -7.29
C ARG A 321 12.62 28.53 -7.42
N TYR A 322 12.63 27.23 -7.68
CA TYR A 322 11.44 26.43 -7.97
C TYR A 322 11.06 25.45 -6.86
N TYR A 323 11.73 25.52 -5.71
CA TYR A 323 11.35 24.81 -4.50
C TYR A 323 9.86 25.01 -4.18
N GLY A 324 9.13 23.90 -4.01
CA GLY A 324 7.70 23.89 -3.74
C GLY A 324 6.79 24.28 -4.92
N LYS A 325 7.34 24.49 -6.12
CA LYS A 325 6.58 24.89 -7.34
C LYS A 325 6.51 23.81 -8.41
N VAL A 326 7.31 22.75 -8.28
CA VAL A 326 7.31 21.59 -9.17
C VAL A 326 7.01 20.32 -8.38
N ILE A 327 6.41 19.33 -9.04
CA ILE A 327 6.01 18.05 -8.40
C ILE A 327 7.11 16.98 -8.46
N SER A 328 8.13 17.19 -9.30
CA SER A 328 9.27 16.30 -9.51
C SER A 328 10.40 17.03 -10.21
N TRP A 329 11.61 16.46 -10.16
CA TRP A 329 12.77 16.93 -10.93
C TRP A 329 13.39 15.81 -11.75
N ASP A 330 13.64 16.06 -13.03
CA ASP A 330 14.63 15.31 -13.80
C ASP A 330 16.01 15.93 -13.48
N VAL A 331 16.83 15.21 -12.70
CA VAL A 331 18.03 15.80 -12.07
C VAL A 331 19.23 15.79 -13.01
N VAL A 332 19.61 14.60 -13.47
CA VAL A 332 20.65 14.41 -14.49
C VAL A 332 19.99 13.62 -15.61
N ASN A 333 19.67 14.31 -16.70
CA ASN A 333 19.03 13.70 -17.86
C ASN A 333 20.04 12.86 -18.65
N GLU A 334 19.62 11.67 -19.10
CA GLU A 334 20.34 10.77 -20.01
C GLU A 334 21.69 10.22 -19.49
N ASN A 335 21.74 9.97 -18.18
CA ASN A 335 22.96 9.55 -17.48
C ASN A 335 23.27 8.04 -17.60
N LEU A 336 22.54 7.27 -18.42
CA LEU A 336 22.95 5.91 -18.81
C LEU A 336 23.73 5.95 -20.13
N HIS A 337 23.27 6.75 -21.10
CA HIS A 337 23.94 6.91 -22.39
C HIS A 337 25.21 7.75 -22.29
N PHE A 338 25.21 8.74 -21.41
CA PHE A 338 26.31 9.66 -21.21
C PHE A 338 26.88 9.54 -19.79
N ASN A 339 28.07 10.10 -19.60
CA ASN A 339 28.78 10.11 -18.32
C ASN A 339 29.64 11.37 -18.14
N PHE A 340 29.22 12.51 -18.72
CA PHE A 340 30.03 13.73 -18.75
C PHE A 340 30.41 14.16 -17.33
N TYR A 341 29.44 14.22 -16.41
CA TYR A 341 29.72 14.62 -15.04
C TYR A 341 30.61 13.59 -14.34
N GLU A 342 30.35 12.28 -14.45
CA GLU A 342 31.19 11.23 -13.85
C GLU A 342 32.63 11.26 -14.37
N SER A 343 32.83 11.54 -15.66
CA SER A 343 34.16 11.60 -16.27
C SER A 343 35.02 12.74 -15.72
N VAL A 344 34.39 13.85 -15.30
CA VAL A 344 35.10 15.03 -14.76
C VAL A 344 35.17 15.00 -13.24
N PHE A 345 34.14 14.49 -12.58
CA PHE A 345 33.91 14.63 -11.15
C PHE A 345 34.10 13.34 -10.35
N GLY A 346 34.33 12.22 -11.02
CA GLY A 346 34.45 10.89 -10.46
C GLY A 346 33.13 10.11 -10.50
N LYS A 347 33.24 8.80 -10.36
CA LYS A 347 32.14 7.81 -10.49
C LYS A 347 30.85 8.19 -9.76
N TYR A 348 30.92 8.81 -8.58
CA TYR A 348 29.74 9.12 -7.76
C TYR A 348 29.18 10.53 -7.96
N ALA A 349 29.56 11.22 -9.05
CA ALA A 349 29.12 12.58 -9.34
C ALA A 349 27.59 12.74 -9.28
N SER A 350 26.85 11.87 -9.95
CA SER A 350 25.39 11.92 -9.96
C SER A 350 24.79 11.69 -8.58
N ALA A 351 25.30 10.75 -7.77
CA ALA A 351 24.81 10.54 -6.41
C ALA A 351 24.94 11.81 -5.53
N ILE A 352 26.05 12.55 -5.69
CA ILE A 352 26.29 13.81 -5.01
C ILE A 352 25.31 14.88 -5.50
N LEU A 353 25.08 14.98 -6.81
CA LEU A 353 24.16 15.93 -7.42
C LEU A 353 22.71 15.68 -6.96
N TYR A 354 22.24 14.43 -6.98
CA TYR A 354 20.92 14.06 -6.46
C TYR A 354 20.79 14.39 -4.98
N SER A 355 21.82 14.11 -4.17
CA SER A 355 21.82 14.46 -2.74
C SER A 355 21.72 15.96 -2.53
N LYS A 356 22.41 16.75 -3.38
CA LYS A 356 22.38 18.22 -3.32
C LYS A 356 21.02 18.77 -3.73
N VAL A 357 20.44 18.31 -4.84
CA VAL A 357 19.09 18.70 -5.27
C VAL A 357 18.09 18.36 -4.18
N ASN A 358 18.11 17.14 -3.66
CA ASN A 358 17.21 16.69 -2.59
C ASN A 358 17.33 17.55 -1.32
N GLY A 359 18.55 17.92 -0.93
CA GLY A 359 18.78 18.78 0.23
C GLY A 359 18.29 20.22 0.04
N ILE A 360 18.40 20.76 -1.18
CA ILE A 360 17.88 22.10 -1.50
C ILE A 360 16.36 22.09 -1.62
N ASP A 361 15.80 21.02 -2.20
CA ASP A 361 14.38 20.86 -2.48
C ASP A 361 13.59 20.27 -1.28
N GLY A 362 14.14 20.36 -0.05
CA GLY A 362 13.46 19.99 1.20
C GLY A 362 13.22 18.48 1.42
N GLY A 363 13.69 17.61 0.52
CA GLY A 363 13.62 16.17 0.65
C GLY A 363 12.24 15.54 0.42
N THR A 364 11.28 16.29 -0.12
CA THR A 364 9.87 15.86 -0.29
C THR A 364 9.50 15.51 -1.73
N THR A 365 10.17 16.13 -2.70
CA THR A 365 9.91 15.92 -4.13
C THR A 365 10.62 14.66 -4.66
N THR A 366 9.97 13.93 -5.56
CA THR A 366 10.62 12.77 -6.20
C THR A 366 11.62 13.22 -7.27
N LEU A 367 12.87 12.75 -7.16
CA LEU A 367 13.92 12.99 -8.14
C LEU A 367 13.97 11.84 -9.14
N TYR A 368 13.86 12.12 -10.44
CA TYR A 368 13.81 11.12 -11.49
C TYR A 368 15.17 10.99 -12.18
N LEU A 369 15.61 9.74 -12.34
CA LEU A 369 16.54 9.34 -13.40
C LEU A 369 15.72 9.32 -14.67
N ASN A 370 16.09 10.06 -15.71
CA ASN A 370 15.27 10.21 -16.92
C ASN A 370 16.09 9.81 -18.13
N GLU A 371 15.61 8.84 -18.91
CA GLU A 371 16.39 8.18 -19.96
C GLU A 371 15.52 7.74 -21.14
N TYR A 372 16.09 7.75 -22.34
CA TYR A 372 15.45 7.27 -23.58
C TYR A 372 15.85 5.83 -23.93
N ASN A 373 15.18 5.26 -24.93
CA ASN A 373 15.42 3.91 -25.49
C ASN A 373 15.27 2.71 -24.54
N THR A 374 15.00 2.94 -23.26
CA THR A 374 14.86 1.90 -22.25
C THR A 374 13.69 0.94 -22.53
N ILE A 375 12.58 1.46 -23.08
CA ILE A 375 11.35 0.71 -23.41
C ILE A 375 11.03 0.71 -24.91
N GLU A 376 11.76 1.52 -25.68
CA GLU A 376 11.52 1.78 -27.10
C GLU A 376 12.36 0.86 -27.99
N GLU A 377 13.64 0.68 -27.65
CA GLU A 377 14.64 0.05 -28.52
C GLU A 377 15.28 -1.17 -27.83
N PRO A 378 14.77 -2.40 -28.04
CA PRO A 378 15.31 -3.60 -27.41
C PRO A 378 16.75 -3.92 -27.81
N GLY A 379 17.26 -3.33 -28.90
CA GLY A 379 18.66 -3.46 -29.32
C GLY A 379 19.63 -2.54 -28.58
N ASP A 380 19.13 -1.56 -27.82
CA ASP A 380 19.97 -0.59 -27.12
C ASP A 380 20.48 -1.13 -25.77
N GLY A 381 21.65 -1.78 -25.82
CA GLY A 381 22.28 -2.31 -24.62
C GLY A 381 22.73 -1.24 -23.61
N ALA A 382 22.89 0.03 -24.00
CA ALA A 382 23.37 1.09 -23.11
C ALA A 382 22.29 1.52 -22.10
N SER A 383 21.03 1.50 -22.51
CA SER A 383 19.86 1.89 -21.72
C SER A 383 18.94 0.72 -21.36
N SER A 384 19.40 -0.52 -21.54
CA SER A 384 18.64 -1.71 -21.14
C SER A 384 18.14 -1.61 -19.68
N PRO A 385 17.01 -2.26 -19.32
CA PRO A 385 16.49 -2.23 -17.95
C PRO A 385 17.53 -2.64 -16.89
N ASP A 386 18.45 -3.55 -17.18
CA ASP A 386 19.54 -3.90 -16.25
C ASP A 386 20.56 -2.79 -16.05
N LYS A 387 20.93 -2.06 -17.11
CA LYS A 387 21.80 -0.88 -16.99
C LYS A 387 21.13 0.24 -16.21
N TYR A 388 19.84 0.40 -16.37
CA TYR A 388 19.05 1.31 -15.55
C TYR A 388 19.09 0.91 -14.07
N LEU A 389 18.83 -0.37 -13.76
CA LEU A 389 18.91 -0.89 -12.39
C LEU A 389 20.34 -0.77 -11.82
N GLU A 390 21.37 -0.97 -12.64
CA GLU A 390 22.77 -0.75 -12.28
C GLU A 390 23.03 0.70 -11.89
N LYS A 391 22.55 1.68 -12.69
CA LYS A 391 22.68 3.11 -12.39
C LYS A 391 21.92 3.49 -11.12
N ILE A 392 20.72 2.94 -10.89
CA ILE A 392 20.00 3.14 -9.62
C ILE A 392 20.83 2.63 -8.44
N ARG A 393 21.42 1.43 -8.54
CA ARG A 393 22.30 0.86 -7.50
C ARG A 393 23.55 1.72 -7.31
N GLU A 394 24.11 2.27 -8.39
CA GLU A 394 25.24 3.21 -8.34
C GLU A 394 24.88 4.46 -7.54
N LEU A 395 23.74 5.11 -7.84
CA LEU A 395 23.25 6.27 -7.08
C LEU A 395 23.10 5.95 -5.59
N ARG A 396 22.50 4.80 -5.26
CA ARG A 396 22.35 4.34 -3.86
C ARG A 396 23.70 4.09 -3.19
N SER A 397 24.61 3.40 -3.87
CA SER A 397 25.96 3.10 -3.37
C SER A 397 26.82 4.35 -3.21
N GLY A 398 26.61 5.36 -4.06
CA GLY A 398 27.26 6.66 -3.99
C GLY A 398 26.69 7.59 -2.91
N GLY A 399 25.74 7.12 -2.11
CA GLY A 399 25.24 7.81 -0.93
C GLY A 399 23.87 8.50 -1.08
N TYR A 400 23.25 8.48 -2.27
CA TYR A 400 21.92 9.09 -2.43
C TYR A 400 20.83 8.21 -1.81
N LYS A 401 20.20 8.70 -0.73
CA LYS A 401 19.14 8.00 0.01
C LYS A 401 17.76 8.66 -0.07
N GLY A 402 17.62 9.73 -0.85
CA GLY A 402 16.36 10.45 -1.00
C GLY A 402 15.35 9.76 -1.93
N PRO A 403 14.12 10.32 -2.04
CA PRO A 403 13.09 9.85 -2.97
C PRO A 403 13.61 9.77 -4.40
N LEU A 404 13.43 8.62 -5.06
CA LEU A 404 13.88 8.40 -6.43
C LEU A 404 12.71 7.87 -7.27
N GLY A 405 12.62 8.31 -8.52
CA GLY A 405 11.69 7.83 -9.52
C GLY A 405 12.42 7.38 -10.79
N ILE A 406 11.71 6.62 -11.61
CA ILE A 406 12.16 6.12 -12.91
C ILE A 406 11.41 6.90 -13.98
N GLY A 407 12.14 7.69 -14.77
CA GLY A 407 11.64 8.44 -15.91
C GLY A 407 12.05 7.72 -17.19
N LEU A 408 11.05 7.36 -17.98
CA LEU A 408 11.21 6.68 -19.27
C LEU A 408 10.70 7.66 -20.32
N GLN A 409 11.59 8.22 -21.15
CA GLN A 409 11.21 9.29 -22.07
C GLN A 409 10.10 8.81 -23.02
N GLY A 410 10.28 7.68 -23.71
CA GLY A 410 9.23 7.08 -24.53
C GLY A 410 9.18 7.67 -25.94
N HIS A 411 10.34 7.84 -26.58
CA HIS A 411 10.45 8.34 -27.96
C HIS A 411 10.32 7.19 -28.96
N PHE A 412 9.09 6.83 -29.34
CA PHE A 412 8.85 5.63 -30.13
C PHE A 412 8.92 5.88 -31.64
N ARG A 413 9.51 4.94 -32.38
CA ARG A 413 9.31 4.83 -33.83
C ARG A 413 8.19 3.85 -34.18
N THR A 414 8.37 2.61 -33.76
CA THR A 414 7.38 1.52 -33.90
C THR A 414 7.38 0.77 -32.59
N PRO A 415 6.26 0.75 -31.84
CA PRO A 415 6.26 0.21 -30.50
C PRO A 415 6.33 -1.32 -30.52
N ASN A 416 7.25 -1.88 -29.76
CA ASN A 416 7.28 -3.28 -29.40
C ASN A 416 6.61 -3.45 -28.02
N LEU A 417 5.29 -3.64 -28.00
CA LEU A 417 4.52 -3.70 -26.74
C LEU A 417 4.96 -4.83 -25.79
N PRO A 418 5.30 -6.05 -26.26
CA PRO A 418 5.86 -7.09 -25.40
C PRO A 418 7.16 -6.68 -24.73
N TYR A 419 8.09 -6.06 -25.47
CA TYR A 419 9.32 -5.54 -24.88
C TYR A 419 9.04 -4.41 -23.88
N MET A 420 8.21 -3.43 -24.27
CA MET A 420 7.81 -2.33 -23.39
C MET A 420 7.25 -2.85 -22.07
N ARG A 421 6.33 -3.83 -22.09
CA ARG A 421 5.80 -4.46 -20.87
C ARG A 421 6.91 -5.10 -20.05
N ALA A 422 7.73 -5.95 -20.67
CA ALA A 422 8.81 -6.66 -19.98
C ALA A 422 9.84 -5.72 -19.34
N ALA A 423 10.20 -4.64 -20.02
CA ALA A 423 11.09 -3.62 -19.52
C ALA A 423 10.48 -2.89 -18.30
N ILE A 424 9.21 -2.50 -18.38
CA ILE A 424 8.50 -1.87 -17.25
C ILE A 424 8.36 -2.85 -16.08
N ASP A 425 8.04 -4.13 -16.30
CA ASP A 425 7.95 -5.15 -15.24
C ASP A 425 9.27 -5.26 -14.46
N LYS A 426 10.38 -5.31 -15.19
CA LYS A 426 11.72 -5.40 -14.62
C LYS A 426 12.07 -4.17 -13.80
N LEU A 427 11.78 -2.98 -14.30
CA LEU A 427 11.99 -1.72 -13.57
C LEU A 427 11.04 -1.58 -12.36
N ALA A 428 9.81 -2.06 -12.50
CA ALA A 428 8.79 -2.07 -11.45
C ALA A 428 9.20 -2.91 -10.24
N SER A 429 10.06 -3.92 -10.42
CA SER A 429 10.61 -4.71 -9.32
C SER A 429 11.33 -3.87 -8.27
N THR A 430 11.79 -2.65 -8.62
CA THR A 430 12.40 -1.70 -7.67
C THR A 430 11.45 -1.11 -6.65
N GLY A 431 10.13 -1.13 -6.92
CA GLY A 431 9.12 -0.42 -6.14
C GLY A 431 9.15 1.11 -6.29
N LEU A 432 10.03 1.66 -7.12
CA LEU A 432 10.09 3.11 -7.40
C LEU A 432 8.93 3.52 -8.32
N PRO A 433 8.39 4.76 -8.19
CA PRO A 433 7.39 5.26 -9.11
C PRO A 433 7.97 5.41 -10.52
N ILE A 434 7.25 4.90 -11.53
CA ILE A 434 7.63 5.02 -12.95
C ILE A 434 6.77 6.10 -13.62
N TRP A 435 7.37 6.97 -14.41
CA TRP A 435 6.69 7.89 -15.31
C TRP A 435 7.13 7.65 -16.75
N LEU A 436 6.18 7.62 -17.67
CA LEU A 436 6.50 7.87 -19.08
C LEU A 436 6.56 9.39 -19.25
N SER A 437 7.74 9.96 -19.37
CA SER A 437 7.98 11.39 -19.14
C SER A 437 7.85 12.26 -20.39
N GLU A 438 8.10 11.70 -21.58
CA GLU A 438 8.29 12.45 -22.83
C GLU A 438 7.72 11.70 -24.04
N VAL A 439 6.54 11.07 -23.90
CA VAL A 439 6.02 10.15 -24.93
C VAL A 439 5.72 10.89 -26.22
N ASP A 440 6.38 10.47 -27.30
CA ASP A 440 6.03 10.84 -28.66
C ASP A 440 6.23 9.65 -29.61
N VAL A 441 5.67 9.79 -30.81
CA VAL A 441 5.82 8.81 -31.88
C VAL A 441 6.26 9.51 -33.14
N VAL A 442 7.27 9.00 -33.85
CA VAL A 442 7.73 9.61 -35.11
C VAL A 442 6.62 9.68 -36.16
N SER A 443 6.71 10.68 -37.03
CA SER A 443 5.73 10.88 -38.11
C SER A 443 5.71 9.70 -39.08
N GLY A 444 4.50 9.26 -39.45
CA GLY A 444 4.27 8.16 -40.36
C GLY A 444 2.79 7.79 -40.44
N PRO A 445 2.39 6.88 -41.36
CA PRO A 445 0.98 6.51 -41.58
C PRO A 445 0.31 5.91 -40.33
N ASN A 446 1.09 5.29 -39.44
CA ASN A 446 0.60 4.63 -38.22
C ASN A 446 0.83 5.45 -36.94
N GLN A 447 1.29 6.71 -37.03
CA GLN A 447 1.69 7.52 -35.86
C GLN A 447 0.60 7.56 -34.77
N ALA A 448 -0.66 7.79 -35.15
CA ALA A 448 -1.79 7.83 -34.21
C ALA A 448 -2.08 6.44 -33.59
N ALA A 449 -2.03 5.37 -34.37
CA ALA A 449 -2.28 4.01 -33.88
C ALA A 449 -1.19 3.56 -32.89
N TYR A 450 0.08 3.87 -33.19
CA TYR A 450 1.20 3.60 -32.30
C TYR A 450 1.14 4.43 -31.02
N LEU A 451 0.72 5.69 -31.11
CA LEU A 451 0.49 6.50 -29.91
C LEU A 451 -0.56 5.85 -29.01
N GLU A 452 -1.70 5.43 -29.57
CA GLU A 452 -2.73 4.75 -28.80
C GLU A 452 -2.21 3.45 -28.13
N GLN A 453 -1.43 2.66 -28.87
CA GLN A 453 -0.82 1.44 -28.37
C GLN A 453 0.10 1.69 -27.17
N VAL A 454 1.03 2.65 -27.27
CA VAL A 454 1.97 3.03 -26.20
C VAL A 454 1.23 3.55 -24.98
N LEU A 455 0.27 4.46 -25.17
CA LEU A 455 -0.48 5.07 -24.09
C LEU A 455 -1.30 4.03 -23.29
N ARG A 456 -1.94 3.08 -23.98
CA ARG A 456 -2.67 1.99 -23.34
C ARG A 456 -1.77 1.04 -22.57
N GLU A 457 -0.60 0.69 -23.12
CA GLU A 457 0.37 -0.18 -22.45
C GLU A 457 0.89 0.49 -21.16
N GLY A 458 1.30 1.76 -21.25
CA GLY A 458 1.73 2.54 -20.09
C GLY A 458 0.64 2.71 -19.04
N HIS A 459 -0.59 3.07 -19.44
CA HIS A 459 -1.69 3.27 -18.49
C HIS A 459 -2.12 1.96 -17.80
N GLY A 460 -2.10 0.86 -18.55
CA GLY A 460 -2.45 -0.47 -18.05
C GLY A 460 -1.46 -1.05 -17.06
N HIS A 461 -0.19 -0.65 -17.09
CA HIS A 461 0.80 -1.18 -16.16
C HIS A 461 0.67 -0.55 -14.74
N PRO A 462 0.51 -1.34 -13.67
CA PRO A 462 0.19 -0.82 -12.32
C PRO A 462 1.26 0.09 -11.70
N SER A 463 2.54 -0.13 -12.02
CA SER A 463 3.65 0.66 -11.49
C SER A 463 3.89 1.99 -12.22
N VAL A 464 3.26 2.21 -13.37
CA VAL A 464 3.29 3.51 -14.05
C VAL A 464 2.37 4.47 -13.28
N ARG A 465 2.91 5.59 -12.83
CA ARG A 465 2.24 6.57 -11.97
C ARG A 465 1.92 7.87 -12.70
N GLY A 466 2.36 8.02 -13.94
CA GLY A 466 1.98 9.16 -14.78
C GLY A 466 2.52 9.01 -16.20
N ILE A 467 1.89 9.71 -17.12
CA ILE A 467 2.31 9.82 -18.53
C ILE A 467 2.30 11.29 -18.93
N SER A 468 3.36 11.74 -19.59
CA SER A 468 3.50 13.07 -20.16
C SER A 468 3.90 12.94 -21.62
N LEU A 469 3.15 13.59 -22.51
CA LEU A 469 3.39 13.63 -23.94
C LEU A 469 4.43 14.70 -24.31
N TRP A 470 5.34 14.40 -25.23
CA TRP A 470 6.32 15.38 -25.74
C TRP A 470 5.84 16.06 -27.03
N SER A 471 4.79 16.87 -26.89
CA SER A 471 4.10 17.49 -28.03
C SER A 471 3.83 18.98 -27.83
N ALA A 472 4.83 19.69 -27.29
CA ALA A 472 4.76 21.12 -27.10
C ALA A 472 4.56 21.85 -28.44
N TRP A 473 3.46 22.60 -28.54
CA TRP A 473 3.12 23.31 -29.77
C TRP A 473 3.94 24.59 -29.95
N ARG A 474 4.38 24.86 -31.19
CA ARG A 474 4.91 26.16 -31.66
C ARG A 474 4.35 26.44 -33.05
N PRO A 475 4.26 27.71 -33.49
CA PRO A 475 3.77 28.05 -34.83
C PRO A 475 4.54 27.38 -35.99
N GLN A 476 5.82 27.07 -35.76
CA GLN A 476 6.72 26.43 -36.72
C GLN A 476 6.60 24.90 -36.74
N GLY A 477 5.78 24.31 -35.85
CA GLY A 477 5.67 22.87 -35.64
C GLY A 477 6.16 22.43 -34.26
N CYS A 478 6.00 21.14 -33.98
CA CYS A 478 6.43 20.49 -32.74
C CYS A 478 7.70 19.66 -33.02
N TYR A 479 8.35 19.16 -31.97
CA TYR A 479 9.58 18.37 -32.10
C TYR A 479 9.41 17.12 -32.99
N THR A 480 8.68 16.11 -32.49
CA THR A 480 8.43 14.85 -33.23
C THR A 480 6.94 14.69 -33.59
N MET A 481 6.07 15.11 -32.68
CA MET A 481 4.64 14.87 -32.75
C MET A 481 3.88 16.11 -32.31
N CYS A 482 2.94 16.55 -33.14
CA CYS A 482 1.95 17.57 -32.76
C CYS A 482 0.63 16.89 -32.42
N LEU A 483 -0.12 17.45 -31.47
CA LEU A 483 -1.51 17.04 -31.20
C LEU A 483 -2.53 17.91 -31.97
N THR A 484 -2.11 19.08 -32.45
CA THR A 484 -2.99 20.08 -33.03
C THR A 484 -2.31 20.91 -34.12
N ASP A 485 -3.09 21.45 -35.06
CA ASP A 485 -2.65 22.44 -36.05
C ASP A 485 -2.53 23.86 -35.43
N ASN A 486 -2.09 24.84 -36.23
CA ASN A 486 -1.93 26.24 -35.79
C ASN A 486 -3.27 26.96 -35.48
N ASN A 487 -4.41 26.36 -35.81
CA ASN A 487 -5.73 26.86 -35.47
C ASN A 487 -6.34 26.12 -34.27
N PHE A 488 -5.52 25.34 -33.53
CA PHE A 488 -5.93 24.52 -32.40
C PHE A 488 -7.01 23.46 -32.74
N ARG A 489 -7.02 23.00 -34.01
CA ARG A 489 -7.81 21.83 -34.43
C ARG A 489 -6.95 20.57 -34.30
N ASN A 490 -7.52 19.54 -33.68
CA ASN A 490 -6.83 18.27 -33.47
C ASN A 490 -6.27 17.69 -34.77
N LEU A 491 -5.07 17.14 -34.66
CA LEU A 491 -4.53 16.16 -35.61
C LEU A 491 -4.98 14.75 -35.17
N PRO A 492 -4.80 13.70 -36.00
CA PRO A 492 -5.18 12.33 -35.62
C PRO A 492 -4.61 11.86 -34.28
N THR A 493 -3.41 12.30 -33.93
CA THR A 493 -2.78 12.09 -32.61
C THR A 493 -3.51 12.81 -31.47
N GLY A 494 -4.01 14.03 -31.70
CA GLY A 494 -4.89 14.74 -30.77
C GLY A 494 -6.23 14.04 -30.58
N ASP A 495 -6.79 13.44 -31.63
CA ASP A 495 -8.03 12.66 -31.54
C ASP A 495 -7.86 11.39 -30.69
N VAL A 496 -6.71 10.74 -30.78
CA VAL A 496 -6.34 9.61 -29.90
C VAL A 496 -6.28 10.05 -28.44
N VAL A 497 -5.61 11.17 -28.17
CA VAL A 497 -5.50 11.72 -26.81
C VAL A 497 -6.88 12.06 -26.25
N ASP A 498 -7.72 12.74 -27.03
CA ASP A 498 -9.08 13.07 -26.62
C ASP A 498 -9.95 11.83 -26.38
N LYS A 499 -9.80 10.80 -27.23
CA LYS A 499 -10.45 9.49 -27.06
C LYS A 499 -10.05 8.87 -25.73
N LEU A 500 -8.76 8.80 -25.41
CA LEU A 500 -8.27 8.17 -24.18
C LEU A 500 -8.60 8.99 -22.93
N ILE A 501 -8.59 10.33 -23.01
CA ILE A 501 -9.05 11.19 -21.91
C ILE A 501 -10.53 10.91 -21.59
N ARG A 502 -11.38 10.77 -22.61
CA ARG A 502 -12.79 10.39 -22.43
C ARG A 502 -12.93 8.99 -21.84
N GLU A 503 -12.14 8.04 -22.32
CA GLU A 503 -12.20 6.64 -21.86
C GLU A 503 -11.75 6.47 -20.40
N TRP A 504 -10.68 7.17 -19.99
CA TRP A 504 -10.09 7.06 -18.65
C TRP A 504 -10.70 8.05 -17.63
N GLY A 505 -11.57 8.94 -18.10
CA GLY A 505 -12.30 9.90 -17.26
C GLY A 505 -11.42 10.96 -16.59
N THR A 506 -10.29 11.34 -17.19
CA THR A 506 -9.41 12.39 -16.66
C THR A 506 -9.99 13.80 -16.76
N PHE A 507 -11.02 14.00 -17.58
CA PHE A 507 -11.85 15.21 -17.71
C PHE A 507 -13.33 14.80 -17.77
N PRO A 508 -14.32 15.70 -17.57
CA PRO A 508 -15.73 15.32 -17.49
C PRO A 508 -16.19 14.49 -18.69
N ALA A 509 -16.17 13.17 -18.50
CA ALA A 509 -16.71 12.20 -19.42
C ALA A 509 -18.23 12.33 -19.38
N GLU A 510 -18.88 12.07 -20.52
CA GLU A 510 -20.33 11.89 -20.56
C GLU A 510 -20.73 10.92 -19.45
N GLY A 511 -21.62 11.38 -18.55
CA GLY A 511 -21.89 10.66 -17.32
C GLY A 511 -22.38 9.23 -17.60
N PHE A 512 -21.84 8.25 -16.87
CA PHE A 512 -22.37 6.91 -16.89
C PHE A 512 -23.77 6.93 -16.28
N SER A 513 -24.79 6.51 -17.03
CA SER A 513 -26.16 6.48 -16.53
C SER A 513 -26.72 5.06 -16.47
N GLY A 514 -27.53 4.79 -15.45
CA GLY A 514 -28.29 3.55 -15.37
C GLY A 514 -29.38 3.63 -14.32
N VAL A 515 -30.14 2.56 -14.17
CA VAL A 515 -31.30 2.53 -13.27
C VAL A 515 -31.01 1.64 -12.07
N THR A 516 -31.57 2.05 -10.93
CA THR A 516 -31.50 1.31 -9.67
C THR A 516 -32.40 0.07 -9.66
N ASP A 517 -31.97 -0.99 -8.97
CA ASP A 517 -32.72 -2.23 -8.82
C ASP A 517 -33.94 -2.11 -7.87
N SER A 518 -34.65 -3.22 -7.64
CA SER A 518 -35.81 -3.28 -6.74
C SER A 518 -35.51 -2.90 -5.27
N LYS A 519 -34.23 -2.79 -4.90
CA LYS A 519 -33.74 -2.34 -3.59
C LYS A 519 -33.05 -0.98 -3.68
N GLY A 520 -33.31 -0.21 -4.74
CA GLY A 520 -32.75 1.12 -4.95
C GLY A 520 -31.25 1.11 -5.22
N ARG A 521 -30.64 -0.02 -5.57
CA ARG A 521 -29.18 -0.13 -5.70
C ARG A 521 -28.71 0.05 -7.13
N PHE A 522 -27.58 0.73 -7.28
CA PHE A 522 -26.86 0.87 -8.54
C PHE A 522 -25.39 0.57 -8.30
N GLU A 523 -24.79 -0.29 -9.11
CA GLU A 523 -23.37 -0.63 -9.03
C GLU A 523 -22.67 -0.22 -10.33
N ALA A 524 -21.55 0.48 -10.19
CA ALA A 524 -20.74 0.94 -11.31
C ALA A 524 -19.27 0.64 -11.07
N TRP A 525 -18.54 0.31 -12.13
CA TRP A 525 -17.09 0.10 -12.07
C TRP A 525 -16.38 1.36 -12.59
N LEU A 526 -15.88 2.19 -11.68
CA LEU A 526 -15.40 3.55 -11.97
C LEU A 526 -13.89 3.62 -11.90
N PHE A 527 -13.28 4.53 -12.67
CA PHE A 527 -11.87 4.86 -12.53
C PHE A 527 -11.59 5.55 -11.17
N HIS A 528 -10.34 5.54 -10.73
CA HIS A 528 -9.96 6.29 -9.53
C HIS A 528 -10.05 7.78 -9.83
N GLY A 529 -10.92 8.49 -9.10
CA GLY A 529 -11.35 9.83 -9.47
C GLY A 529 -12.30 10.46 -8.47
N ASP A 530 -12.59 11.73 -8.70
CA ASP A 530 -13.66 12.46 -8.04
C ASP A 530 -14.87 12.48 -9.01
N TYR A 531 -16.09 12.36 -8.50
CA TYR A 531 -17.31 12.15 -9.29
C TYR A 531 -18.47 13.00 -8.78
N LYS A 532 -19.35 13.41 -9.69
CA LYS A 532 -20.67 14.00 -9.45
C LYS A 532 -21.74 12.97 -9.78
N VAL A 533 -22.62 12.68 -8.84
CA VAL A 533 -23.70 11.69 -8.98
C VAL A 533 -25.04 12.40 -8.95
N THR A 534 -25.84 12.28 -10.00
CA THR A 534 -27.20 12.81 -10.09
C THR A 534 -28.19 11.67 -10.06
N VAL A 535 -29.19 11.72 -9.19
CA VAL A 535 -30.28 10.74 -9.13
C VAL A 535 -31.61 11.43 -9.47
N THR A 536 -32.33 10.89 -10.45
CA THR A 536 -33.69 11.33 -10.83
C THR A 536 -34.66 10.16 -10.77
N HIS A 537 -35.91 10.40 -10.42
CA HIS A 537 -36.94 9.35 -10.36
C HIS A 537 -38.25 9.90 -10.95
N PRO A 538 -38.96 9.15 -11.82
CA PRO A 538 -40.14 9.66 -12.55
C PRO A 538 -41.26 10.21 -11.66
N ASN A 539 -41.40 9.67 -10.45
CA ASN A 539 -42.47 10.02 -9.50
C ASN A 539 -42.02 11.02 -8.42
N ILE A 540 -40.80 11.56 -8.52
CA ILE A 540 -40.26 12.54 -7.58
C ILE A 540 -39.91 13.80 -8.37
N ASN A 541 -40.61 14.90 -8.09
CA ASN A 541 -40.26 16.20 -8.65
C ASN A 541 -38.97 16.71 -7.98
N GLY A 542 -37.85 16.57 -8.69
CA GLY A 542 -36.53 17.05 -8.26
C GLY A 542 -35.41 16.06 -8.58
N SER A 543 -34.23 16.56 -8.97
CA SER A 543 -33.01 15.77 -9.10
C SER A 543 -32.13 15.96 -7.87
N SER A 544 -31.62 14.88 -7.27
CA SER A 544 -30.65 14.96 -6.17
C SER A 544 -29.24 14.79 -6.70
N VAL A 545 -28.37 15.76 -6.47
CA VAL A 545 -26.97 15.75 -6.91
C VAL A 545 -26.06 15.56 -5.69
N VAL A 546 -25.11 14.63 -5.75
CA VAL A 546 -24.15 14.31 -4.69
C VAL A 546 -22.75 14.25 -5.31
N ASP A 547 -21.82 15.13 -4.90
CA ASP A 547 -20.41 15.04 -5.30
C ASP A 547 -19.63 14.10 -4.33
N GLN A 548 -18.91 13.13 -4.88
CA GLN A 548 -18.21 12.06 -4.14
C GLN A 548 -16.76 11.92 -4.61
N SER A 549 -15.81 11.90 -3.68
CA SER A 549 -14.37 11.72 -3.95
C SER A 549 -13.73 10.71 -3.00
N PHE A 550 -12.80 9.91 -3.50
CA PHE A 550 -12.19 8.83 -2.73
C PHE A 550 -10.88 9.31 -2.09
N GLU A 551 -11.00 10.06 -0.98
CA GLU A 551 -10.10 10.14 0.21
C GLU A 551 -10.37 11.38 1.08
N CYS A 552 -11.00 12.42 0.52
CA CYS A 552 -11.68 13.51 1.20
C CYS A 552 -12.78 14.01 0.27
N LEU A 553 -13.95 14.38 0.77
CA LEU A 553 -15.14 14.56 -0.07
C LEU A 553 -15.26 15.96 -0.68
N ALA A 554 -15.70 16.06 -1.94
CA ALA A 554 -16.11 17.32 -2.54
C ALA A 554 -17.33 17.92 -1.81
N THR A 555 -18.25 17.06 -1.36
CA THR A 555 -19.40 17.40 -0.51
C THR A 555 -19.41 16.49 0.72
N PRO A 556 -19.60 17.04 1.93
CA PRO A 556 -19.64 16.23 3.14
C PRO A 556 -20.84 15.28 3.09
N LEU A 557 -20.67 14.05 3.60
CA LEU A 557 -21.82 13.16 3.79
C LEU A 557 -22.70 13.68 4.92
N LYS A 558 -24.00 13.36 4.82
CA LYS A 558 -25.01 13.57 5.86
C LYS A 558 -24.49 13.21 7.27
N PRO A 559 -24.91 13.95 8.30
CA PRO A 559 -24.41 13.75 9.65
C PRO A 559 -24.74 12.33 10.14
N GLN A 560 -23.76 11.70 10.79
CA GLN A 560 -23.99 10.38 11.41
C GLN A 560 -25.17 10.48 12.39
N TYR A 561 -26.02 9.45 12.44
CA TYR A 561 -27.20 9.43 13.31
C TYR A 561 -28.14 10.63 13.13
N GLY A 562 -28.17 11.24 11.93
CA GLY A 562 -29.00 12.41 11.66
C GLY A 562 -28.60 13.66 12.47
N GLY A 563 -27.35 13.72 12.95
CA GLY A 563 -26.84 14.80 13.80
C GLY A 563 -26.98 14.53 15.30
N GLY A 564 -27.75 13.51 15.69
CA GLY A 564 -27.99 13.18 17.09
C GLY A 564 -28.64 14.33 17.85
N ILE A 565 -27.99 14.84 18.89
CA ILE A 565 -28.49 15.98 19.69
C ILE A 565 -28.04 17.35 19.16
N VAL A 566 -27.30 17.41 18.05
CA VAL A 566 -26.88 18.67 17.41
C VAL A 566 -28.09 19.33 16.77
N ALA A 567 -28.37 20.58 17.16
CA ALA A 567 -29.35 21.43 16.50
C ALA A 567 -28.78 21.93 15.17
N ASN A 568 -29.60 21.81 14.13
CA ASN A 568 -29.27 22.28 12.77
C ASN A 568 -27.90 21.74 12.28
N PRO A 569 -27.72 20.40 12.26
CA PRO A 569 -26.43 19.75 11.99
C PRO A 569 -25.94 19.90 10.55
N GLU A 570 -26.85 20.18 9.63
CA GLU A 570 -26.63 20.40 8.19
C GLU A 570 -26.79 21.86 7.78
N LEU A 571 -27.11 22.71 8.76
CA LEU A 571 -27.27 24.15 8.58
C LEU A 571 -28.38 24.57 7.60
N ASP A 572 -29.38 23.74 7.34
CA ASP A 572 -30.52 24.06 6.46
C ASP A 572 -31.39 25.24 6.95
N HIS A 573 -31.22 25.64 8.22
CA HIS A 573 -31.94 26.76 8.83
C HIS A 573 -31.02 27.93 9.20
N GLY A 574 -30.00 28.19 8.38
CA GLY A 574 -29.03 29.25 8.64
C GLY A 574 -28.11 28.90 9.80
N LEU A 575 -27.76 29.90 10.60
CA LEU A 575 -26.95 29.72 11.82
C LEU A 575 -27.80 29.45 13.08
N LYS A 576 -29.09 29.10 12.93
CA LYS A 576 -29.97 28.86 14.08
C LYS A 576 -29.40 27.73 14.96
N GLY A 577 -29.17 28.04 16.23
CA GLY A 577 -28.56 27.11 17.20
C GLY A 577 -27.02 27.17 17.27
N TRP A 578 -26.37 27.94 16.40
CA TRP A 578 -24.92 28.14 16.40
C TRP A 578 -24.58 29.58 16.79
N THR A 579 -23.54 29.75 17.62
CA THR A 579 -23.04 31.05 18.06
C THR A 579 -21.53 31.11 17.92
N ALA A 580 -20.92 32.30 17.86
CA ALA A 580 -19.46 32.42 17.88
C ALA A 580 -18.90 31.92 19.22
N PHE A 581 -17.78 31.21 19.17
CA PHE A 581 -16.89 31.01 20.31
C PHE A 581 -15.71 31.97 20.12
N GLY A 582 -15.42 32.80 21.12
CA GLY A 582 -14.43 33.88 20.97
C GLY A 582 -14.92 34.99 20.05
N ASP A 583 -13.99 35.62 19.33
CA ASP A 583 -14.25 36.82 18.51
C ASP A 583 -14.41 36.52 17.00
N ALA A 584 -14.65 35.26 16.63
CA ALA A 584 -14.85 34.86 15.24
C ALA A 584 -16.11 35.49 14.64
N TYR A 585 -16.02 35.93 13.39
CA TYR A 585 -17.18 36.24 12.57
C TYR A 585 -17.77 34.94 12.00
N LEU A 586 -19.07 34.72 12.22
CA LEU A 586 -19.77 33.55 11.71
C LEU A 586 -20.66 33.91 10.54
N GLU A 587 -20.57 33.08 9.50
CA GLU A 587 -21.46 33.13 8.35
C GLU A 587 -21.82 31.73 7.89
N GLN A 588 -23.03 31.58 7.38
CA GLN A 588 -23.42 30.39 6.65
C GLN A 588 -23.03 30.60 5.18
N LYS A 589 -22.26 29.68 4.63
CA LYS A 589 -21.90 29.65 3.21
C LYS A 589 -22.49 28.43 2.54
N VAL A 590 -22.54 28.45 1.22
CA VAL A 590 -22.95 27.32 0.39
C VAL A 590 -21.74 26.87 -0.39
N SER A 591 -21.42 25.57 -0.35
CA SER A 591 -20.30 25.04 -1.13
C SER A 591 -20.63 25.05 -2.62
N THR A 592 -19.63 24.81 -3.47
CA THR A 592 -19.84 24.60 -4.90
C THR A 592 -20.77 23.42 -5.23
N GLY A 593 -20.91 22.46 -4.31
CA GLY A 593 -21.83 21.31 -4.41
C GLY A 593 -23.22 21.54 -3.80
N GLY A 594 -23.51 22.75 -3.30
CA GLY A 594 -24.84 23.13 -2.80
C GLY A 594 -25.14 22.81 -1.33
N ASN A 595 -24.19 22.25 -0.58
CA ASN A 595 -24.37 22.02 0.86
C ASN A 595 -24.10 23.30 1.67
N ASN A 596 -24.92 23.53 2.69
CA ASN A 596 -24.76 24.64 3.63
C ASN A 596 -23.65 24.29 4.63
N PHE A 597 -22.73 25.22 4.88
CA PHE A 597 -21.70 25.05 5.88
C PHE A 597 -21.50 26.30 6.72
N ILE A 598 -21.01 26.13 7.94
CA ILE A 598 -20.70 27.24 8.85
C ILE A 598 -19.23 27.58 8.66
N ALA A 599 -18.94 28.85 8.40
CA ALA A 599 -17.60 29.37 8.33
C ALA A 599 -17.34 30.30 9.51
N ALA A 600 -16.20 30.11 10.18
CA ALA A 600 -15.66 31.05 11.15
C ALA A 600 -14.46 31.78 10.53
N SER A 601 -14.58 33.08 10.31
CA SER A 601 -13.55 33.97 9.77
C SER A 601 -13.22 35.08 10.77
N ASN A 602 -12.28 35.98 10.43
CA ASN A 602 -11.79 37.05 11.30
C ASN A 602 -11.42 36.57 12.72
N ARG A 603 -10.72 35.45 12.78
CA ARG A 603 -10.30 34.82 14.04
C ARG A 603 -9.11 35.62 14.59
N HIS A 604 -8.99 35.73 15.91
CA HIS A 604 -7.87 36.37 16.61
C HIS A 604 -7.06 35.38 17.45
N GLY A 605 -7.59 34.18 17.67
CA GLY A 605 -6.91 33.09 18.36
C GLY A 605 -7.30 31.70 17.84
N PRO A 606 -6.58 30.64 18.27
CA PRO A 606 -6.77 29.28 17.77
C PRO A 606 -8.15 28.70 18.11
N ARG A 607 -8.81 29.23 19.15
CA ARG A 607 -10.12 28.76 19.63
C ARG A 607 -11.31 29.50 19.02
N ASP A 608 -11.06 30.60 18.31
CA ASP A 608 -12.13 31.40 17.75
C ASP A 608 -12.82 30.59 16.65
N SER A 609 -14.07 30.20 16.85
CA SER A 609 -14.79 29.29 15.95
C SER A 609 -16.30 29.46 16.10
N PHE A 610 -17.07 28.49 15.61
CA PHE A 610 -18.48 28.32 15.95
C PHE A 610 -18.66 27.41 17.16
N SER A 611 -19.78 27.60 17.85
CA SER A 611 -20.14 26.98 19.12
C SER A 611 -21.57 26.49 19.16
N GLN A 612 -21.82 25.42 19.91
CA GLN A 612 -23.17 25.02 20.32
C GLN A 612 -23.17 24.43 21.73
N LYS A 613 -24.14 24.85 22.54
CA LYS A 613 -24.27 24.41 23.94
C LYS A 613 -25.10 23.14 24.04
N PHE A 614 -24.63 22.21 24.87
CA PHE A 614 -25.31 20.94 25.16
C PHE A 614 -25.42 20.72 26.66
N TYR A 615 -26.28 19.79 27.06
CA TYR A 615 -26.26 19.21 28.39
C TYR A 615 -25.85 17.75 28.28
N LEU A 616 -24.68 17.40 28.80
CA LEU A 616 -24.20 16.01 28.78
C LEU A 616 -24.59 15.32 30.09
N GLU A 617 -24.92 14.04 30.00
CA GLU A 617 -25.36 13.22 31.13
C GLU A 617 -24.30 12.19 31.49
N LYS A 618 -23.92 12.16 32.77
CA LYS A 618 -23.00 11.16 33.32
C LYS A 618 -23.45 9.75 32.98
N GLY A 619 -22.51 8.93 32.53
CA GLY A 619 -22.76 7.50 32.27
C GLY A 619 -23.32 7.19 30.88
N LYS A 620 -23.49 8.19 30.01
CA LYS A 620 -23.69 7.99 28.56
C LYS A 620 -22.36 8.07 27.81
N PHE A 621 -22.32 7.37 26.67
CA PHE A 621 -21.25 7.45 25.68
C PHE A 621 -21.67 8.37 24.56
N TYR A 622 -20.82 9.28 24.14
CA TYR A 622 -21.12 10.20 23.05
C TYR A 622 -20.19 9.95 21.88
N THR A 623 -20.72 9.55 20.73
CA THR A 623 -19.95 9.55 19.49
C THR A 623 -20.05 10.90 18.82
N PHE A 624 -18.92 11.42 18.36
CA PHE A 624 -18.84 12.70 17.68
C PHE A 624 -18.32 12.50 16.25
N SER A 625 -18.91 13.23 15.30
CA SER A 625 -18.33 13.38 13.98
C SER A 625 -18.61 14.75 13.40
N ALA A 626 -17.71 15.27 12.59
CA ALA A 626 -17.93 16.49 11.82
C ALA A 626 -17.13 16.40 10.52
N TRP A 627 -17.68 16.94 9.44
CA TRP A 627 -16.90 17.20 8.25
C TRP A 627 -16.30 18.59 8.34
N LEU A 628 -15.00 18.69 8.14
CA LEU A 628 -14.23 19.91 8.33
C LEU A 628 -13.41 20.25 7.09
N GLN A 629 -13.34 21.53 6.77
CA GLN A 629 -12.51 22.09 5.71
C GLN A 629 -11.87 23.40 6.23
N VAL A 630 -10.77 23.82 5.61
CA VAL A 630 -10.15 25.12 5.88
C VAL A 630 -10.05 25.95 4.61
N SER A 631 -10.06 27.27 4.71
CA SER A 631 -10.02 28.13 3.51
C SER A 631 -8.74 27.95 2.70
N GLN A 632 -7.60 27.69 3.34
CA GLN A 632 -6.30 27.55 2.68
C GLN A 632 -5.36 26.59 3.44
N GLY A 633 -4.48 25.93 2.68
CA GLY A 633 -3.47 25.02 3.25
C GLY A 633 -4.07 23.80 3.96
N ASN A 634 -3.37 23.35 5.00
CA ASN A 634 -3.81 22.28 5.89
C ASN A 634 -3.73 22.78 7.33
N ALA A 635 -4.72 22.45 8.15
CA ALA A 635 -4.69 22.76 9.57
C ALA A 635 -5.17 21.58 10.41
N LYS A 636 -4.62 21.45 11.61
CA LYS A 636 -5.10 20.51 12.61
C LYS A 636 -6.32 21.14 13.28
N VAL A 637 -7.45 20.46 13.23
CA VAL A 637 -8.69 20.95 13.84
C VAL A 637 -9.18 19.93 14.86
N ALA A 638 -9.38 20.38 16.10
CA ALA A 638 -9.88 19.57 17.21
C ALA A 638 -11.28 20.03 17.64
N ALA A 639 -12.17 19.09 17.94
CA ALA A 639 -13.46 19.36 18.56
C ALA A 639 -13.35 19.27 20.08
N ILE A 640 -13.78 20.33 20.78
CA ILE A 640 -13.58 20.50 22.22
C ILE A 640 -14.89 20.88 22.89
N PHE A 641 -15.17 20.23 24.01
CA PHE A 641 -16.30 20.52 24.89
C PHE A 641 -15.78 21.26 26.13
N LYS A 642 -16.08 22.56 26.24
CA LYS A 642 -15.84 23.37 27.43
C LYS A 642 -16.91 23.04 28.47
N THR A 643 -16.49 22.46 29.59
CA THR A 643 -17.31 22.15 30.76
C THR A 643 -17.04 23.15 31.88
N MET A 644 -17.85 23.16 32.95
CA MET A 644 -17.58 24.00 34.12
C MET A 644 -16.25 23.68 34.81
N SER A 645 -15.75 22.45 34.67
CA SER A 645 -14.53 21.96 35.32
C SER A 645 -13.30 21.93 34.39
N GLY A 646 -13.42 22.40 33.14
CA GLY A 646 -12.32 22.42 32.17
C GLY A 646 -12.74 21.97 30.77
N PHE A 647 -11.78 21.58 29.95
CA PHE A 647 -11.98 21.25 28.53
C PHE A 647 -11.87 19.74 28.30
N GLN A 648 -12.77 19.17 27.49
CA GLN A 648 -12.75 17.76 27.09
C GLN A 648 -12.69 17.66 25.58
N HIS A 649 -11.65 17.05 25.03
CA HIS A 649 -11.53 16.86 23.58
C HIS A 649 -12.35 15.63 23.15
N ALA A 650 -13.02 15.74 22.01
CA ALA A 650 -13.74 14.61 21.42
C ALA A 650 -12.91 13.90 20.33
N GLY A 651 -12.09 14.65 19.60
CA GLY A 651 -11.28 14.13 18.51
C GLY A 651 -10.69 15.28 17.68
N TRP A 652 -9.93 14.94 16.66
CA TRP A 652 -9.33 15.92 15.76
C TRP A 652 -9.07 15.33 14.37
N VAL A 653 -8.79 16.17 13.39
CA VAL A 653 -8.42 15.79 12.02
C VAL A 653 -7.44 16.82 11.43
N VAL A 654 -6.63 16.42 10.46
CA VAL A 654 -5.98 17.37 9.55
C VAL A 654 -7.01 17.78 8.48
N ALA A 655 -7.61 18.95 8.64
CA ALA A 655 -8.51 19.53 7.65
C ALA A 655 -7.68 20.18 6.52
N LYS A 656 -8.15 20.04 5.28
CA LYS A 656 -7.46 20.51 4.08
C LYS A 656 -8.33 21.49 3.31
N SER A 657 -7.71 22.44 2.61
CA SER A 657 -8.43 23.29 1.66
C SER A 657 -8.83 22.52 0.40
N GLY A 658 -10.01 22.82 -0.14
CA GLY A 658 -10.54 22.23 -1.36
C GLY A 658 -11.24 20.88 -1.18
N CYS A 659 -11.29 20.31 0.04
CA CYS A 659 -12.09 19.12 0.32
C CYS A 659 -12.49 18.97 1.79
N TRP A 660 -13.55 18.20 2.03
CA TRP A 660 -14.09 17.89 3.35
C TRP A 660 -13.39 16.68 3.98
N SER A 661 -12.86 16.89 5.18
CA SER A 661 -12.14 15.90 5.99
C SER A 661 -13.00 15.45 7.17
N MET A 662 -13.19 14.14 7.34
CA MET A 662 -13.99 13.60 8.45
C MET A 662 -13.19 13.61 9.76
N LEU A 663 -13.63 14.42 10.72
CA LEU A 663 -13.29 14.25 12.13
C LEU A 663 -14.23 13.22 12.73
N LYS A 664 -13.68 12.13 13.27
CA LYS A 664 -14.42 11.15 14.05
C LYS A 664 -13.82 11.04 15.46
N GLY A 665 -14.67 10.98 16.46
CA GLY A 665 -14.24 10.97 17.85
C GLY A 665 -15.38 10.62 18.79
N GLY A 666 -15.21 10.97 20.05
CA GLY A 666 -16.24 10.86 21.06
C GLY A 666 -15.70 11.02 22.47
N LEU A 667 -16.61 11.04 23.43
CA LEU A 667 -16.29 11.25 24.83
C LEU A 667 -17.17 10.43 25.77
N THR A 668 -16.61 10.15 26.93
CA THR A 668 -17.30 9.57 28.08
C THR A 668 -17.29 10.62 29.19
N VAL A 669 -18.47 11.09 29.62
CA VAL A 669 -18.59 12.14 30.62
C VAL A 669 -18.67 11.60 32.05
N ASN A 670 -17.88 12.20 32.94
CA ASN A 670 -17.79 11.80 34.36
C ASN A 670 -18.77 12.54 35.28
N SER A 671 -19.37 13.63 34.80
CA SER A 671 -20.37 14.43 35.51
C SER A 671 -21.41 14.97 34.52
N SER A 672 -22.67 15.04 34.94
CA SER A 672 -23.71 15.70 34.15
C SER A 672 -23.55 17.21 34.23
N GLY A 673 -23.82 17.92 33.14
CA GLY A 673 -23.77 19.38 33.16
C GLY A 673 -23.79 20.03 31.80
N PRO A 674 -23.93 21.37 31.77
CA PRO A 674 -23.84 22.14 30.54
C PRO A 674 -22.41 22.14 30.01
N VAL A 675 -22.30 22.08 28.68
CA VAL A 675 -21.03 22.16 27.96
C VAL A 675 -21.18 23.04 26.72
N ASP A 676 -20.07 23.59 26.25
CA ASP A 676 -19.98 24.34 25.00
C ASP A 676 -19.06 23.62 24.03
N LEU A 677 -19.58 23.10 22.92
CA LEU A 677 -18.78 22.52 21.84
C LEU A 677 -18.20 23.65 21.01
N TYR A 678 -16.89 23.68 20.81
CA TYR A 678 -16.22 24.57 19.85
C TYR A 678 -15.06 23.83 19.16
N PHE A 679 -14.39 24.48 18.21
CA PHE A 679 -13.30 23.90 17.44
C PHE A 679 -12.02 24.72 17.60
N GLU A 680 -10.92 24.03 17.89
CA GLU A 680 -9.60 24.66 18.00
C GLU A 680 -8.73 24.29 16.80
N VAL A 681 -8.10 25.30 16.20
CA VAL A 681 -7.28 25.16 14.99
C VAL A 681 -5.81 25.42 15.34
N PHE A 682 -4.94 24.47 14.99
CA PHE A 682 -3.49 24.56 15.15
C PHE A 682 -2.82 24.48 13.78
N PHE A 683 -1.84 25.34 13.51
CA PHE A 683 -1.11 25.30 12.25
C PHE A 683 0.03 24.28 12.30
N LEU A 684 0.27 23.59 11.18
CA LEU A 684 1.45 22.75 10.98
C LEU A 684 2.50 23.57 10.21
N ILE A 685 3.45 24.19 10.92
CA ILE A 685 4.65 24.72 10.26
C ILE A 685 5.55 23.52 9.95
N TYR A 686 5.81 23.25 8.66
CA TYR A 686 6.57 22.07 8.21
C TYR A 686 8.07 22.07 8.54
N PHE A 687 8.56 23.02 9.33
CA PHE A 687 9.94 23.09 9.81
C PHE A 687 9.93 23.54 11.27
N PHE A 688 10.31 22.62 12.16
CA PHE A 688 10.27 22.70 13.63
C PHE A 688 8.87 22.59 14.25
N TYR A 689 8.78 21.76 15.28
CA TYR A 689 7.64 21.59 16.19
C TYR A 689 7.37 22.90 16.96
N PHE A 690 6.84 23.91 16.27
CA PHE A 690 6.22 25.07 16.91
C PHE A 690 4.78 25.18 16.42
N GLU A 691 3.85 25.00 17.36
CA GLU A 691 2.44 25.34 17.17
C GLU A 691 2.34 26.87 17.02
N SER A 692 2.09 27.37 15.81
CA SER A 692 1.67 28.76 15.64
C SER A 692 0.15 28.82 15.44
N SER A 693 -0.48 29.79 16.09
CA SER A 693 -1.89 30.09 15.93
C SER A 693 -2.05 31.10 14.81
N ASP A 694 -2.15 30.63 13.55
CA ASP A 694 -2.51 31.52 12.46
C ASP A 694 -4.03 31.73 12.43
N ALA A 695 -4.44 32.91 12.86
CA ALA A 695 -5.84 33.31 12.94
C ALA A 695 -6.39 33.81 11.59
N SER A 696 -5.57 33.87 10.53
CA SER A 696 -5.99 34.28 9.18
C SER A 696 -6.78 33.22 8.40
N ILE A 697 -6.81 31.96 8.87
CA ILE A 697 -7.45 30.84 8.18
C ILE A 697 -8.88 30.65 8.68
N GLU A 698 -9.82 30.58 7.75
CA GLU A 698 -11.21 30.23 8.07
C GLU A 698 -11.33 28.72 8.32
N ILE A 699 -12.11 28.37 9.33
CA ILE A 699 -12.54 26.99 9.59
C ILE A 699 -13.97 26.82 9.11
N TRP A 700 -14.22 25.75 8.36
CA TRP A 700 -15.53 25.40 7.83
C TRP A 700 -15.99 24.06 8.39
N ALA A 701 -17.27 23.95 8.78
CA ALA A 701 -17.86 22.70 9.22
C ALA A 701 -19.25 22.45 8.64
N ASP A 702 -19.57 21.18 8.47
CA ASP A 702 -20.90 20.70 8.09
C ASP A 702 -21.13 19.29 8.67
N SER A 703 -22.38 18.85 8.69
CA SER A 703 -22.82 17.50 9.00
C SER A 703 -22.27 17.04 10.35
N ILE A 704 -22.41 17.94 11.33
CA ILE A 704 -21.92 17.75 12.69
C ILE A 704 -22.88 16.84 13.44
N SER A 705 -22.36 15.83 14.11
CA SER A 705 -23.12 14.86 14.88
C SER A 705 -22.54 14.67 16.26
N LEU A 706 -23.44 14.61 17.23
CA LEU A 706 -23.16 14.21 18.60
C LEU A 706 -24.28 13.26 19.02
N GLN A 707 -24.00 11.95 19.06
CA GLN A 707 -25.01 10.95 19.39
C GLN A 707 -24.76 10.36 20.78
N PRO A 708 -25.70 10.52 21.74
CA PRO A 708 -25.66 9.82 23.01
C PRO A 708 -26.08 8.36 22.86
N PHE A 709 -25.37 7.49 23.58
CA PHE A 709 -25.70 6.08 23.78
C PHE A 709 -25.76 5.78 25.27
N THR A 710 -26.80 5.08 25.69
CA THR A 710 -26.80 4.43 27.01
C THR A 710 -25.81 3.26 27.02
N LYS A 711 -25.43 2.81 28.20
CA LYS A 711 -24.55 1.62 28.34
C LYS A 711 -25.14 0.38 27.66
N GLU A 712 -26.45 0.20 27.70
CA GLU A 712 -27.09 -0.96 27.09
C GLU A 712 -27.22 -0.85 25.57
N GLN A 713 -27.40 0.36 25.04
CA GLN A 713 -27.32 0.59 23.59
C GLN A 713 -25.90 0.32 23.08
N TRP A 714 -24.87 0.76 23.81
CA TRP A 714 -23.47 0.50 23.42
C TRP A 714 -23.13 -0.99 23.43
N LYS A 715 -23.53 -1.71 24.48
CA LYS A 715 -23.38 -3.18 24.54
C LYS A 715 -24.14 -3.88 23.42
N SER A 716 -25.33 -3.40 23.08
CA SER A 716 -26.12 -3.95 21.97
C SER A 716 -25.40 -3.74 20.63
N HIS A 717 -24.80 -2.56 20.42
CA HIS A 717 -23.96 -2.28 19.27
C HIS A 717 -22.75 -3.23 19.19
N GLN A 718 -22.05 -3.46 20.30
CA GLN A 718 -20.95 -4.42 20.38
C GLN A 718 -21.40 -5.85 20.04
N ARG A 719 -22.51 -6.33 20.62
CA ARG A 719 -23.08 -7.66 20.35
C ARG A 719 -23.42 -7.86 18.88
N LEU A 720 -24.07 -6.87 18.25
CA LEU A 720 -24.38 -6.93 16.82
C LEU A 720 -23.11 -6.99 15.96
N SER A 721 -22.07 -6.24 16.35
CA SER A 721 -20.78 -6.27 15.66
C SER A 721 -20.09 -7.63 15.79
N ILE A 722 -20.09 -8.23 16.99
CA ILE A 722 -19.55 -9.57 17.26
C ILE A 722 -20.31 -10.63 16.47
N GLU A 723 -21.65 -10.60 16.52
CA GLU A 723 -22.48 -11.52 15.75
C GLU A 723 -22.18 -11.45 14.26
N LYS A 724 -21.92 -10.25 13.72
CA LYS A 724 -21.59 -10.06 12.31
C LYS A 724 -20.16 -10.48 11.94
N SER A 725 -19.17 -10.22 12.80
CA SER A 725 -17.74 -10.27 12.44
C SER A 725 -16.96 -11.44 13.05
N ARG A 726 -17.43 -12.00 14.17
CA ARG A 726 -16.75 -13.07 14.91
C ARG A 726 -17.44 -14.42 14.80
N LYS A 727 -18.67 -14.43 14.29
CA LYS A 727 -19.49 -15.63 14.17
C LYS A 727 -19.93 -15.90 12.73
N SER A 728 -20.09 -17.17 12.41
CA SER A 728 -20.64 -17.65 11.14
C SER A 728 -21.77 -18.66 11.38
N SER A 729 -22.77 -18.65 10.50
CA SER A 729 -23.83 -19.66 10.52
C SER A 729 -23.29 -21.01 10.06
N VAL A 730 -23.60 -22.06 10.80
CA VAL A 730 -23.24 -23.45 10.53
C VAL A 730 -24.52 -24.26 10.40
N LYS A 731 -24.60 -25.08 9.34
CA LYS A 731 -25.69 -26.03 9.13
C LYS A 731 -25.14 -27.44 9.09
N LEU A 732 -25.57 -28.26 10.03
CA LEU A 732 -25.25 -29.67 10.12
C LEU A 732 -26.44 -30.47 9.59
N LEU A 733 -26.16 -31.50 8.81
CA LEU A 733 -27.15 -32.48 8.37
C LEU A 733 -26.76 -33.85 8.92
N ALA A 734 -27.60 -34.39 9.80
CA ALA A 734 -27.48 -35.74 10.33
C ALA A 734 -28.24 -36.72 9.42
N VAL A 735 -27.56 -37.78 9.00
CA VAL A 735 -28.14 -38.84 8.16
C VAL A 735 -27.72 -40.21 8.68
N ASP A 736 -28.51 -41.24 8.38
CA ASP A 736 -28.12 -42.64 8.57
C ASP A 736 -27.06 -43.08 7.52
N ALA A 737 -26.66 -44.35 7.57
CA ALA A 737 -25.65 -44.92 6.67
C ALA A 737 -26.09 -44.84 5.19
N GLU A 738 -27.38 -45.01 4.93
CA GLU A 738 -28.05 -44.96 3.63
C GLU A 738 -28.26 -43.51 3.13
N GLY A 739 -28.06 -42.51 3.99
CA GLY A 739 -28.19 -41.09 3.66
C GLY A 739 -29.57 -40.48 3.93
N ASN A 740 -30.48 -41.18 4.61
CA ASN A 740 -31.76 -40.65 5.01
C ASN A 740 -31.62 -39.69 6.21
N PRO A 741 -32.39 -38.60 6.27
CA PRO A 741 -32.28 -37.64 7.37
C PRO A 741 -32.72 -38.21 8.73
N LEU A 742 -31.91 -37.97 9.76
CA LEU A 742 -32.22 -38.36 11.14
C LEU A 742 -32.93 -37.23 11.88
N ALA A 743 -34.26 -37.31 11.96
CA ALA A 743 -35.06 -36.37 12.74
C ALA A 743 -34.90 -36.60 14.26
N ASN A 744 -34.96 -35.53 15.06
CA ASN A 744 -34.83 -35.59 16.53
C ASN A 744 -33.50 -36.19 17.05
N ALA A 745 -32.48 -36.26 16.20
CA ALA A 745 -31.13 -36.61 16.64
C ALA A 745 -30.56 -35.47 17.49
N THR A 746 -29.86 -35.82 18.57
CA THR A 746 -29.14 -34.84 19.39
C THR A 746 -27.77 -34.60 18.78
N VAL A 747 -27.50 -33.35 18.43
CA VAL A 747 -26.22 -32.84 17.95
C VAL A 747 -25.52 -32.14 19.11
N SER A 748 -24.31 -32.55 19.44
CA SER A 748 -23.44 -31.92 20.43
C SER A 748 -22.22 -31.32 19.74
N ILE A 749 -21.97 -30.04 19.90
CA ILE A 749 -20.83 -29.33 19.29
C ILE A 749 -19.89 -28.86 20.40
N THR A 750 -18.61 -29.19 20.29
CA THR A 750 -17.56 -28.73 21.22
C THR A 750 -16.52 -27.93 20.45
N GLN A 751 -16.14 -26.76 20.98
CA GLN A 751 -15.06 -25.97 20.39
C GLN A 751 -13.70 -26.50 20.88
N GLU A 752 -12.83 -26.89 19.95
CA GLU A 752 -11.47 -27.31 20.29
C GLU A 752 -10.53 -26.12 20.42
N ARG A 753 -10.65 -25.14 19.52
CA ARG A 753 -9.78 -23.97 19.48
C ARG A 753 -10.50 -22.73 18.97
N ALA A 754 -10.37 -21.61 19.68
CA ALA A 754 -10.81 -20.31 19.17
C ALA A 754 -9.80 -19.76 18.14
N SER A 755 -10.29 -19.21 17.02
CA SER A 755 -9.42 -18.58 16.02
C SER A 755 -8.98 -17.17 16.39
N PHE A 756 -9.71 -16.48 17.27
CA PHE A 756 -9.33 -15.13 17.71
C PHE A 756 -8.15 -15.22 18.71
N PRO A 757 -6.97 -14.64 18.41
CA PRO A 757 -5.84 -14.58 19.33
C PRO A 757 -6.20 -13.72 20.55
N LEU A 758 -6.33 -14.37 21.70
CA LEU A 758 -6.44 -13.72 23.01
C LEU A 758 -5.26 -14.20 23.85
N GLY A 759 -4.45 -13.25 24.30
CA GLY A 759 -3.19 -13.53 24.96
C GLY A 759 -2.94 -12.73 26.22
N CYS A 760 -1.88 -13.13 26.91
CA CYS A 760 -1.32 -12.40 28.04
C CYS A 760 0.21 -12.41 27.93
N ALA A 761 0.84 -11.33 28.37
CA ALA A 761 2.27 -11.29 28.58
C ALA A 761 2.69 -12.32 29.64
N MET A 762 3.91 -12.83 29.53
CA MET A 762 4.44 -13.92 30.34
C MET A 762 5.84 -13.60 30.82
N THR A 763 6.17 -13.99 32.06
CA THR A 763 7.51 -13.88 32.65
C THR A 763 8.23 -15.22 32.63
N ASP A 764 9.54 -15.20 32.86
CA ASP A 764 10.38 -16.38 33.04
C ASP A 764 9.93 -17.36 34.15
N HIS A 765 9.21 -16.89 35.17
CA HIS A 765 8.64 -17.74 36.23
C HIS A 765 7.72 -18.85 35.71
N ILE A 766 7.21 -18.74 34.48
CA ILE A 766 6.45 -19.82 33.83
C ILE A 766 7.26 -21.11 33.75
N GLN A 767 8.59 -21.05 33.77
CA GLN A 767 9.44 -22.22 33.62
C GLN A 767 9.43 -23.13 34.85
N THR A 768 9.29 -22.56 36.05
CA THR A 768 9.46 -23.28 37.32
C THR A 768 8.16 -23.39 38.12
N ASN A 769 7.15 -22.55 37.83
CA ASN A 769 5.91 -22.54 38.58
C ASN A 769 4.79 -23.32 37.86
N LEU A 770 4.55 -24.56 38.29
CA LEU A 770 3.50 -25.43 37.71
C LEU A 770 2.08 -24.85 37.82
N ALA A 771 1.79 -24.11 38.89
CA ALA A 771 0.50 -23.46 39.05
C ALA A 771 0.33 -22.32 38.03
N TYR A 772 1.40 -21.55 37.76
CA TYR A 772 1.40 -20.56 36.68
C TYR A 772 1.21 -21.20 35.31
N GLN A 773 1.94 -22.28 35.02
CA GLN A 773 1.82 -23.03 33.77
C GLN A 773 0.38 -23.48 33.51
N ASN A 774 -0.24 -24.10 34.52
CA ASN A 774 -1.62 -24.58 34.45
C ASN A 774 -2.62 -23.44 34.29
N TRP A 775 -2.45 -22.37 35.06
CA TRP A 775 -3.33 -21.20 35.00
C TRP A 775 -3.24 -20.49 33.64
N PHE A 776 -2.04 -20.40 33.06
CA PHE A 776 -1.80 -19.68 31.81
C PHE A 776 -2.33 -20.45 30.59
N ARG A 777 -1.96 -21.73 30.45
CA ARG A 777 -2.32 -22.54 29.26
C ARG A 777 -3.82 -22.79 29.11
N SER A 778 -4.58 -22.71 30.20
CA SER A 778 -6.04 -22.90 30.15
C SER A 778 -6.79 -21.68 29.61
N ARG A 779 -6.11 -20.55 29.34
CA ARG A 779 -6.74 -19.26 29.01
C ARG A 779 -6.30 -18.68 27.68
N PHE A 780 -5.01 -18.76 27.36
CA PHE A 780 -4.43 -17.95 26.30
C PHE A 780 -3.98 -18.76 25.10
N THR A 781 -4.22 -18.23 23.89
CA THR A 781 -3.82 -18.85 22.61
C THR A 781 -2.60 -18.20 21.99
N VAL A 782 -2.23 -17.00 22.46
CA VAL A 782 -1.03 -16.26 22.08
C VAL A 782 -0.38 -15.65 23.32
N THR A 783 0.92 -15.41 23.28
CA THR A 783 1.66 -14.71 24.34
C THR A 783 2.72 -13.79 23.75
N THR A 784 3.27 -12.95 24.61
CA THR A 784 4.47 -12.14 24.38
C THR A 784 5.29 -12.21 25.67
N PHE A 785 6.60 -12.07 25.59
CA PHE A 785 7.46 -12.09 26.78
C PHE A 785 7.59 -10.66 27.30
N GLU A 786 7.44 -10.46 28.62
CA GLU A 786 7.36 -9.12 29.21
C GLU A 786 8.67 -8.35 28.96
N ASN A 787 9.82 -9.01 29.21
CA ASN A 787 11.13 -8.38 29.06
C ASN A 787 12.19 -9.31 28.46
N GLU A 788 11.97 -10.62 28.46
CA GLU A 788 12.98 -11.65 28.25
C GLU A 788 13.51 -11.69 26.81
N MET A 789 12.81 -11.05 25.88
CA MET A 789 13.26 -10.86 24.50
C MET A 789 13.75 -9.43 24.18
N LYS A 790 13.67 -8.47 25.12
CA LYS A 790 14.18 -7.10 24.92
C LYS A 790 15.71 -7.09 24.85
N TRP A 791 16.28 -6.05 24.22
CA TRP A 791 17.71 -6.00 23.91
C TRP A 791 18.60 -6.13 25.17
N GLY A 792 18.30 -5.36 26.21
CA GLY A 792 19.04 -5.44 27.48
C GLY A 792 19.03 -6.81 28.15
N SER A 793 17.96 -7.60 27.98
CA SER A 793 17.81 -8.91 28.61
C SER A 793 18.66 -9.98 27.92
N THR A 794 18.67 -9.96 26.59
CA THR A 794 19.39 -10.97 25.79
C THR A 794 20.82 -10.57 25.42
N GLU A 795 21.21 -9.30 25.56
CA GLU A 795 22.58 -8.82 25.34
C GLU A 795 22.96 -7.74 26.37
N PRO A 796 23.07 -8.09 27.67
CA PRO A 796 23.33 -7.13 28.74
C PRO A 796 24.69 -6.43 28.62
N ALA A 797 25.66 -7.06 27.95
CA ALA A 797 26.95 -6.49 27.60
C ALA A 797 27.31 -6.79 26.15
N ARG A 798 28.04 -5.89 25.48
CA ARG A 798 28.41 -5.99 24.05
C ARG A 798 28.92 -7.39 23.69
N GLY A 799 28.22 -8.08 22.80
CA GLY A 799 28.57 -9.40 22.29
C GLY A 799 28.36 -10.58 23.26
N ARG A 800 27.84 -10.35 24.47
CA ARG A 800 27.47 -11.41 25.42
C ARG A 800 25.98 -11.68 25.31
N GLU A 801 25.61 -12.49 24.32
CA GLU A 801 24.22 -12.88 24.10
C GLU A 801 23.81 -14.07 24.99
N ASP A 802 22.63 -13.97 25.63
CA ASP A 802 22.01 -15.06 26.39
C ASP A 802 20.52 -15.18 26.01
N PHE A 803 20.18 -16.30 25.38
CA PHE A 803 18.80 -16.62 24.98
C PHE A 803 18.23 -17.82 25.76
N SER A 804 18.92 -18.28 26.81
CA SER A 804 18.52 -19.47 27.57
C SER A 804 17.09 -19.37 28.13
N VAL A 805 16.77 -18.20 28.68
CA VAL A 805 15.44 -17.87 29.23
C VAL A 805 14.36 -17.80 28.15
N PRO A 806 14.45 -16.92 27.13
CA PRO A 806 13.40 -16.83 26.11
C PRO A 806 13.22 -18.13 25.30
N ASP A 807 14.29 -18.91 25.04
CA ASP A 807 14.14 -20.23 24.41
C ASP A 807 13.33 -21.22 25.25
N SER A 808 13.53 -21.19 26.57
CA SER A 808 12.82 -22.04 27.51
C SER A 808 11.34 -21.67 27.61
N MET A 809 11.04 -20.38 27.61
CA MET A 809 9.66 -19.88 27.53
C MET A 809 9.01 -20.24 26.18
N LEU A 810 9.77 -20.16 25.08
CA LEU A 810 9.29 -20.55 23.76
C LEU A 810 8.97 -22.06 23.70
N ARG A 811 9.76 -22.90 24.37
CA ARG A 811 9.46 -24.35 24.55
C ARG A 811 8.14 -24.56 25.26
N PHE A 812 7.92 -23.87 26.38
CA PHE A 812 6.65 -23.94 27.10
C PHE A 812 5.47 -23.54 26.19
N ALA A 813 5.59 -22.45 25.45
CA ALA A 813 4.56 -21.99 24.52
C ALA A 813 4.26 -23.05 23.44
N ALA A 814 5.31 -23.62 22.83
CA ALA A 814 5.19 -24.67 21.81
C ALA A 814 4.44 -25.91 22.34
N GLN A 815 4.84 -26.41 23.51
CA GLN A 815 4.27 -27.62 24.13
C GLN A 815 2.79 -27.46 24.48
N ASN A 816 2.34 -26.23 24.69
CA ASN A 816 0.96 -25.93 25.09
C ASN A 816 0.14 -25.29 23.96
N GLY A 817 0.65 -25.27 22.72
CA GLY A 817 -0.07 -24.74 21.57
C GLY A 817 -0.32 -23.22 21.59
N VAL A 818 0.47 -22.49 22.38
CA VAL A 818 0.41 -21.03 22.51
C VAL A 818 1.36 -20.40 21.49
N SER A 819 0.85 -19.55 20.61
CA SER A 819 1.68 -18.80 19.65
C SER A 819 2.39 -17.63 20.34
N VAL A 820 3.48 -17.13 19.76
CA VAL A 820 4.29 -16.05 20.34
C VAL A 820 4.32 -14.85 19.41
N ARG A 821 4.18 -13.65 19.98
CA ARG A 821 4.50 -12.38 19.35
C ARG A 821 5.86 -11.94 19.88
N GLY A 822 6.83 -11.76 18.98
CA GLY A 822 8.19 -11.40 19.35
C GLY A 822 8.28 -9.94 19.77
N HIS A 823 8.37 -9.70 21.08
CA HIS A 823 8.51 -8.37 21.67
C HIS A 823 9.86 -8.23 22.38
N ASN A 824 10.79 -7.41 21.90
CA ASN A 824 10.78 -6.73 20.61
C ASN A 824 12.14 -6.88 19.94
N VAL A 825 12.18 -6.63 18.63
CA VAL A 825 13.43 -6.66 17.88
C VAL A 825 14.31 -5.49 18.35
N VAL A 826 13.76 -4.28 18.28
CA VAL A 826 14.33 -3.07 18.89
C VAL A 826 13.23 -2.14 19.43
N SER A 827 13.58 -1.30 20.41
CA SER A 827 12.72 -0.22 20.93
C SER A 827 13.37 1.13 20.69
N ASN A 828 12.58 2.10 20.23
CA ASN A 828 13.04 3.44 19.94
C ASN A 828 13.18 4.30 21.21
N ASP A 829 12.62 3.87 22.35
CA ASP A 829 12.89 4.48 23.66
C ASP A 829 14.36 4.25 24.05
N PRO A 830 15.18 5.31 24.20
CA PRO A 830 16.56 5.19 24.65
C PRO A 830 16.74 4.47 26.00
N LYS A 831 15.70 4.38 26.84
CA LYS A 831 15.77 3.62 28.10
C LYS A 831 15.84 2.11 27.87
N ASN A 832 15.26 1.62 26.78
CA ASN A 832 15.22 0.20 26.42
C ASN A 832 16.44 -0.25 25.59
N ILE A 833 17.35 0.68 25.27
CA ILE A 833 18.61 0.40 24.56
C ILE A 833 19.73 0.22 25.59
N PRO A 834 20.53 -0.87 25.53
CA PRO A 834 21.64 -1.11 26.46
C PRO A 834 22.62 0.07 26.52
N GLN A 835 23.10 0.40 27.72
CA GLN A 835 23.99 1.56 27.91
C GLN A 835 25.26 1.47 27.05
N TRP A 836 25.84 0.27 26.93
CA TRP A 836 27.01 0.04 26.09
C TRP A 836 26.75 0.32 24.61
N ALA A 837 25.53 0.10 24.13
CA ALA A 837 25.15 0.34 22.74
C ALA A 837 24.96 1.84 22.51
N LYS A 838 24.31 2.54 23.44
CA LYS A 838 24.11 4.01 23.37
C LYS A 838 25.41 4.81 23.39
N SER A 839 26.46 4.28 24.02
CA SER A 839 27.79 4.91 24.04
C SER A 839 28.61 4.73 22.76
N LEU A 840 28.11 3.95 21.79
CA LEU A 840 28.83 3.71 20.53
C LEU A 840 28.74 4.90 19.59
N ALA A 841 29.78 5.08 18.77
CA ALA A 841 29.70 5.96 17.61
C ALA A 841 28.63 5.45 16.63
N ALA A 842 28.04 6.34 15.83
CA ALA A 842 26.91 6.04 14.94
C ALA A 842 27.12 4.77 14.08
N ASP A 843 28.29 4.60 13.44
CA ASP A 843 28.57 3.43 12.61
C ASP A 843 28.71 2.13 13.41
N GLU A 844 29.27 2.20 14.62
CA GLU A 844 29.34 1.06 15.52
C GLU A 844 27.97 0.67 16.07
N PHE A 845 27.14 1.68 16.39
CA PHE A 845 25.75 1.47 16.78
C PHE A 845 24.96 0.79 15.66
N ARG A 846 25.10 1.26 14.40
CA ARG A 846 24.44 0.63 13.24
C ARG A 846 24.79 -0.85 13.12
N ARG A 847 26.07 -1.19 13.28
CA ARG A 847 26.54 -2.59 13.29
C ARG A 847 25.99 -3.38 14.49
N ALA A 848 25.84 -2.76 15.66
CA ALA A 848 25.26 -3.40 16.83
C ALA A 848 23.78 -3.74 16.63
N VAL A 849 23.01 -2.80 16.08
CA VAL A 849 21.59 -3.01 15.72
C VAL A 849 21.45 -4.09 14.65
N GLU A 850 22.30 -4.10 13.61
CA GLU A 850 22.27 -5.16 12.60
C GLU A 850 22.56 -6.54 13.22
N ARG A 851 23.54 -6.65 14.13
CA ARG A 851 23.80 -7.90 14.86
C ARG A 851 22.60 -8.31 15.70
N ARG A 852 22.01 -7.37 16.43
CA ARG A 852 20.79 -7.55 17.24
C ARG A 852 19.63 -8.11 16.41
N VAL A 853 19.29 -7.46 15.30
CA VAL A 853 18.22 -7.89 14.39
C VAL A 853 18.51 -9.30 13.86
N ASN A 854 19.73 -9.56 13.40
CA ASN A 854 20.13 -10.88 12.91
C ASN A 854 20.03 -11.96 13.99
N SER A 855 20.53 -11.71 15.20
CA SER A 855 20.57 -12.70 16.26
C SER A 855 19.18 -13.08 16.72
N VAL A 856 18.32 -12.10 17.03
CA VAL A 856 16.96 -12.36 17.49
C VAL A 856 16.11 -13.01 16.41
N VAL A 857 16.03 -12.41 15.22
CA VAL A 857 15.05 -12.85 14.22
C VAL A 857 15.45 -14.20 13.63
N LYS A 858 16.72 -14.41 13.24
CA LYS A 858 17.17 -15.72 12.73
C LYS A 858 17.06 -16.83 13.78
N ARG A 859 17.14 -16.48 15.07
CA ARG A 859 17.01 -17.47 16.13
C ARG A 859 15.63 -18.12 16.11
N TYR A 860 14.56 -17.37 15.82
CA TYR A 860 13.18 -17.85 15.94
C TYR A 860 12.42 -18.00 14.62
N ALA A 861 12.89 -17.39 13.52
CA ALA A 861 12.24 -17.46 12.21
C ALA A 861 12.02 -18.92 11.75
N GLY A 862 10.78 -19.23 11.35
CA GLY A 862 10.40 -20.51 10.75
C GLY A 862 10.58 -21.77 11.63
N LYS A 863 10.82 -21.63 12.94
CA LYS A 863 11.15 -22.76 13.83
C LYS A 863 9.99 -23.18 14.72
N VAL A 864 9.83 -24.51 14.89
CA VAL A 864 9.01 -25.14 15.94
C VAL A 864 9.95 -25.81 16.95
N ILE A 865 9.69 -25.67 18.24
CA ILE A 865 10.45 -26.41 19.27
C ILE A 865 9.67 -27.66 19.72
N PHE A 866 10.27 -28.83 19.57
CA PHE A 866 9.78 -30.11 20.11
C PHE A 866 10.79 -30.65 21.13
N GLY A 867 10.42 -30.65 22.41
CA GLY A 867 11.34 -31.06 23.50
C GLY A 867 12.57 -30.14 23.56
N ASN A 868 13.78 -30.74 23.58
CA ASN A 868 15.05 -29.99 23.48
C ASN A 868 15.52 -29.76 22.03
N PHE A 869 14.73 -30.17 21.01
CA PHE A 869 15.11 -30.10 19.60
C PHE A 869 14.32 -29.04 18.83
N ILE A 870 15.03 -28.31 17.97
CA ILE A 870 14.46 -27.35 17.01
C ILE A 870 14.21 -28.12 15.70
N SER A 871 12.98 -28.13 15.19
CA SER A 871 12.59 -28.83 13.96
C SER A 871 11.93 -27.89 12.95
N SER A 872 12.16 -28.13 11.65
CA SER A 872 11.77 -27.29 10.52
C SER A 872 10.43 -27.67 9.87
N ASN A 873 9.41 -28.08 10.65
CA ASN A 873 8.09 -28.42 10.11
C ASN A 873 7.03 -27.33 10.40
N SER A 874 6.83 -26.47 9.41
CA SER A 874 5.58 -25.87 8.90
C SER A 874 4.52 -25.22 9.82
N LYS A 875 4.78 -24.96 11.11
CA LYS A 875 3.92 -24.06 11.92
C LYS A 875 4.76 -22.97 12.59
N TYR A 876 4.61 -21.72 12.16
CA TYR A 876 5.29 -20.59 12.80
C TYR A 876 4.85 -20.47 14.26
N LEU A 877 5.80 -20.62 15.20
CA LEU A 877 5.54 -20.43 16.62
C LEU A 877 5.57 -18.95 16.97
N VAL A 878 6.59 -18.22 16.50
CA VAL A 878 6.54 -16.75 16.44
C VAL A 878 5.74 -16.34 15.21
N ILE A 879 4.57 -15.72 15.42
CA ILE A 879 3.61 -15.40 14.35
C ILE A 879 3.63 -13.92 13.95
N ALA A 880 4.28 -13.08 14.75
CA ALA A 880 4.36 -11.64 14.58
C ALA A 880 5.58 -11.06 15.29
N TRP A 881 6.10 -9.94 14.78
CA TRP A 881 7.24 -9.22 15.38
C TRP A 881 6.90 -7.76 15.65
N ASP A 882 7.29 -7.28 16.83
CA ASP A 882 7.41 -5.85 17.11
C ASP A 882 8.77 -5.40 16.63
N VAL A 883 8.79 -4.86 15.41
CA VAL A 883 10.06 -4.54 14.74
C VAL A 883 10.69 -3.32 15.37
N VAL A 884 9.91 -2.24 15.52
CA VAL A 884 10.32 -1.03 16.22
C VAL A 884 9.22 -0.65 17.20
N ASN A 885 9.51 -0.83 18.50
CA ASN A 885 8.63 -0.40 19.59
C ASN A 885 8.73 1.12 19.80
N GLU A 886 7.62 1.76 20.17
CA GLU A 886 7.54 3.18 20.58
C GLU A 886 8.10 4.16 19.51
N ASN A 887 7.80 3.86 18.24
CA ASN A 887 8.45 4.44 17.07
C ASN A 887 7.95 5.84 16.64
N MET A 888 6.88 6.33 17.25
CA MET A 888 6.32 7.67 17.07
C MET A 888 6.70 8.61 18.21
N HIS A 889 6.70 8.12 19.46
CA HIS A 889 7.13 8.93 20.61
C HIS A 889 8.63 9.20 20.63
N PHE A 890 9.41 8.26 20.11
CA PHE A 890 10.86 8.39 20.06
C PHE A 890 11.37 8.25 18.63
N ASN A 891 12.54 8.83 18.39
CA ASN A 891 13.18 8.90 17.08
C ASN A 891 14.67 8.54 17.16
N TYR A 892 15.07 7.73 18.15
CA TYR A 892 16.48 7.43 18.41
C TYR A 892 17.14 6.77 17.20
N PHE A 893 16.51 5.74 16.61
CA PHE A 893 17.02 5.12 15.38
C PHE A 893 17.01 6.09 14.20
N GLU A 894 15.99 6.93 14.04
CA GLU A 894 15.96 7.96 13.00
C GLU A 894 17.08 9.00 13.16
N SER A 895 17.47 9.33 14.40
CA SER A 895 18.59 10.24 14.67
C SER A 895 19.93 9.66 14.22
N VAL A 896 20.07 8.33 14.19
CA VAL A 896 21.31 7.64 13.82
C VAL A 896 21.30 7.16 12.36
N TYR A 897 20.19 6.63 11.86
CA TYR A 897 20.05 6.08 10.50
C TYR A 897 19.51 7.09 9.48
N GLY A 898 18.96 8.22 9.95
CA GLY A 898 18.15 9.14 9.16
C GLY A 898 16.67 8.73 9.14
N ARG A 899 15.83 9.58 8.52
CA ARG A 899 14.35 9.40 8.46
C ARG A 899 13.89 8.01 7.97
N ASN A 900 14.72 7.29 7.22
CA ASN A 900 14.39 5.97 6.68
C ASN A 900 14.69 4.77 7.62
N ALA A 901 15.06 5.02 8.89
CA ALA A 901 15.47 3.98 9.84
C ALA A 901 14.46 2.82 9.94
N SER A 902 13.18 3.19 10.11
CA SER A 902 12.10 2.23 10.25
C SER A 902 11.95 1.32 9.02
N ALA A 903 11.98 1.85 7.79
CA ALA A 903 11.87 1.00 6.60
C ALA A 903 13.05 0.03 6.45
N VAL A 904 14.26 0.46 6.83
CA VAL A 904 15.45 -0.41 6.83
C VAL A 904 15.29 -1.57 7.82
N LEU A 905 14.83 -1.28 9.04
CA LEU A 905 14.63 -2.30 10.07
C LEU A 905 13.51 -3.27 9.68
N PHE A 906 12.37 -2.78 9.20
CA PHE A 906 11.28 -3.62 8.68
C PHE A 906 11.74 -4.47 7.49
N GLY A 907 12.49 -3.90 6.55
CA GLY A 907 13.08 -4.63 5.43
C GLY A 907 13.99 -5.76 5.90
N LYS A 908 14.83 -5.50 6.90
CA LYS A 908 15.75 -6.51 7.44
C LYS A 908 15.02 -7.62 8.19
N VAL A 909 14.04 -7.30 9.03
CA VAL A 909 13.25 -8.34 9.72
C VAL A 909 12.47 -9.17 8.70
N HIS A 910 11.87 -8.55 7.69
CA HIS A 910 11.14 -9.25 6.64
C HIS A 910 12.03 -10.18 5.81
N GLU A 911 13.26 -9.76 5.51
CA GLU A 911 14.25 -10.61 4.83
C GLU A 911 14.55 -11.88 5.64
N LEU A 912 14.64 -11.76 6.96
CA LEU A 912 15.00 -12.85 7.88
C LEU A 912 13.81 -13.75 8.24
N ASP A 913 12.58 -13.22 8.25
CA ASP A 913 11.37 -13.95 8.63
C ASP A 913 10.16 -13.56 7.77
N ARG A 914 10.13 -14.05 6.52
CA ARG A 914 9.12 -13.71 5.51
C ARG A 914 7.69 -14.16 5.86
N GLY A 915 7.54 -15.10 6.79
CA GLY A 915 6.25 -15.73 7.12
C GLY A 915 5.44 -15.02 8.21
N THR A 916 5.98 -13.94 8.78
CA THR A 916 5.37 -13.25 9.93
C THR A 916 4.82 -11.87 9.57
N THR A 917 3.82 -11.44 10.35
CA THR A 917 3.32 -10.07 10.26
C THR A 917 4.21 -9.15 11.10
N LEU A 918 4.70 -8.06 10.49
CA LEU A 918 5.59 -7.11 11.15
C LEU A 918 4.79 -5.92 11.67
N PHE A 919 4.80 -5.70 12.97
CA PHE A 919 4.04 -4.64 13.61
C PHE A 919 4.92 -3.42 13.86
N LEU A 920 4.39 -2.26 13.48
CA LEU A 920 4.70 -0.99 14.14
C LEU A 920 3.95 -1.05 15.47
N ASN A 921 4.59 -0.87 16.62
CA ASN A 921 3.95 -0.99 17.94
C ASN A 921 4.10 0.34 18.69
N GLU A 922 3.00 0.90 19.22
CA GLU A 922 2.99 2.21 19.87
C GLU A 922 1.90 2.36 20.94
N PHE A 923 2.19 3.14 21.98
CA PHE A 923 1.25 3.52 23.04
C PHE A 923 0.51 4.84 22.76
N ASN A 924 -0.50 5.14 23.57
CA ASN A 924 -1.28 6.39 23.58
C ASN A 924 -2.09 6.74 22.31
N THR A 925 -1.99 5.95 21.23
CA THR A 925 -2.76 6.15 19.99
C THR A 925 -4.28 6.12 20.18
N ILE A 926 -4.79 5.26 21.07
CA ILE A 926 -6.22 5.07 21.34
C ILE A 926 -6.61 5.36 22.80
N GLU A 927 -5.62 5.61 23.64
CA GLU A 927 -5.74 5.80 25.09
C GLU A 927 -5.79 7.28 25.46
N ALA A 928 -4.98 8.10 24.79
CA ALA A 928 -4.74 9.49 25.17
C ALA A 928 -4.98 10.46 24.01
N LEU A 929 -6.14 11.14 24.05
CA LEU A 929 -6.52 12.18 23.08
C LEU A 929 -5.48 13.30 22.87
N TYR A 930 -4.70 13.58 23.92
CA TYR A 930 -3.76 14.71 24.00
C TYR A 930 -2.33 14.35 23.62
N ASP A 931 -2.07 13.10 23.24
CA ASP A 931 -0.72 12.69 22.90
C ASP A 931 -0.26 13.29 21.57
N GLY A 932 0.65 14.27 21.59
CA GLY A 932 1.10 14.97 20.38
C GLY A 932 1.79 14.09 19.34
N ASP A 933 2.24 12.90 19.74
CA ASP A 933 3.26 12.14 19.02
C ASP A 933 2.69 10.88 18.36
N SER A 934 1.72 10.20 18.98
CA SER A 934 1.29 8.84 18.58
C SER A 934 -0.15 8.72 18.06
N LYS A 935 -0.75 9.80 17.57
CA LYS A 935 -2.16 9.83 17.15
C LYS A 935 -2.45 8.97 15.91
N PRO A 936 -3.72 8.55 15.66
CA PRO A 936 -4.05 7.73 14.50
C PRO A 936 -3.56 8.27 13.15
N ASP A 937 -3.64 9.59 12.91
CA ASP A 937 -3.08 10.20 11.70
C ASP A 937 -1.57 10.03 11.59
N LYS A 938 -0.83 10.33 12.67
CA LYS A 938 0.63 10.18 12.71
C LYS A 938 1.05 8.72 12.56
N TYR A 939 0.24 7.80 13.08
CA TYR A 939 0.43 6.36 12.87
C TYR A 939 0.34 6.02 11.38
N LEU A 940 -0.71 6.48 10.70
CA LEU A 940 -0.88 6.28 9.27
C LEU A 940 0.23 6.96 8.46
N GLU A 941 0.62 8.18 8.84
CA GLU A 941 1.77 8.89 8.27
C GLU A 941 3.05 8.07 8.43
N LYS A 942 3.33 7.51 9.61
CA LYS A 942 4.53 6.67 9.85
C LYS A 942 4.51 5.40 9.01
N ILE A 943 3.34 4.77 8.84
CA ILE A 943 3.18 3.64 7.91
C ILE A 943 3.50 4.09 6.48
N TRP A 944 2.99 5.25 6.06
CA TRP A 944 3.29 5.83 4.75
C TRP A 944 4.77 6.18 4.60
N GLU A 945 5.43 6.73 5.62
CA GLU A 945 6.87 7.01 5.62
C GLU A 945 7.68 5.73 5.43
N ILE A 946 7.31 4.64 6.12
CA ILE A 946 7.94 3.33 5.96
C ILE A 946 7.77 2.81 4.52
N ARG A 947 6.57 2.99 3.93
CA ARG A 947 6.26 2.59 2.55
C ARG A 947 7.06 3.41 1.54
N MET A 948 7.07 4.74 1.69
CA MET A 948 7.86 5.67 0.88
C MET A 948 9.37 5.48 1.05
N GLY A 949 9.78 4.96 2.22
CA GLY A 949 11.13 4.54 2.54
C GLY A 949 11.62 3.27 1.83
N GLY A 950 10.73 2.60 1.09
CA GLY A 950 11.04 1.44 0.25
C GLY A 950 10.60 0.09 0.82
N TYR A 951 9.99 0.04 2.01
CA TYR A 951 9.48 -1.22 2.57
C TYR A 951 8.05 -1.50 2.08
N VAL A 952 7.88 -2.52 1.23
CA VAL A 952 6.56 -2.92 0.68
C VAL A 952 6.02 -4.25 1.24
N GLY A 953 6.72 -4.86 2.19
CA GLY A 953 6.31 -6.13 2.83
C GLY A 953 5.12 -5.98 3.80
N PRO A 954 4.66 -7.07 4.43
CA PRO A 954 3.58 -7.05 5.42
C PRO A 954 3.85 -6.05 6.54
N ILE A 955 2.87 -5.21 6.85
CA ILE A 955 2.92 -4.30 8.01
C ILE A 955 1.62 -4.46 8.79
N GLY A 956 1.68 -4.37 10.12
CA GLY A 956 0.55 -4.36 11.03
C GLY A 956 0.60 -3.17 11.98
N ILE A 957 -0.55 -2.82 12.53
CA ILE A 957 -0.76 -1.79 13.54
C ILE A 957 -0.85 -2.48 14.91
N GLY A 958 0.10 -2.18 15.79
CA GLY A 958 0.15 -2.66 17.16
C GLY A 958 -0.12 -1.53 18.14
N LEU A 959 -1.22 -1.62 18.87
CA LEU A 959 -1.67 -0.60 19.81
C LEU A 959 -1.41 -1.11 21.22
N GLU A 960 -0.41 -0.55 21.91
CA GLU A 960 0.00 -1.01 23.25
C GLU A 960 -1.18 -0.94 24.23
N ALA A 961 -2.00 0.12 24.16
CA ALA A 961 -3.29 0.18 24.83
C ALA A 961 -3.20 0.23 26.37
N HIS A 962 -2.30 1.07 26.89
CA HIS A 962 -2.07 1.31 28.32
C HIS A 962 -3.08 2.31 28.93
N PHE A 963 -4.30 1.88 29.21
CA PHE A 963 -5.36 2.80 29.64
C PHE A 963 -5.23 3.27 31.11
N VAL A 964 -5.68 4.49 31.39
CA VAL A 964 -5.99 4.93 32.77
C VAL A 964 -7.48 4.74 33.04
N ALA A 965 -8.30 5.43 32.26
CA ALA A 965 -9.74 5.20 32.16
C ALA A 965 -10.10 5.25 30.67
N PRO A 966 -10.81 4.25 30.13
CA PRO A 966 -11.05 4.17 28.71
C PRO A 966 -12.14 5.15 28.25
N ASN A 967 -11.87 5.89 27.18
CA ASN A 967 -12.88 6.61 26.43
C ASN A 967 -13.31 5.74 25.23
N LEU A 968 -14.34 4.90 25.44
CA LEU A 968 -14.74 3.89 24.42
C LEU A 968 -15.15 4.50 23.07
N PRO A 969 -15.92 5.61 23.00
CA PRO A 969 -16.19 6.28 21.74
C PRO A 969 -14.93 6.74 21.01
N TYR A 970 -13.96 7.33 21.72
CA TYR A 970 -12.70 7.75 21.11
C TYR A 970 -11.85 6.56 20.65
N MET A 971 -11.76 5.51 21.48
CA MET A 971 -11.09 4.27 21.12
C MET A 971 -11.68 3.69 19.84
N ARG A 972 -13.01 3.58 19.75
CA ARG A 972 -13.72 3.08 18.56
C ARG A 972 -13.42 3.95 17.33
N ALA A 973 -13.55 5.27 17.45
CA ALA A 973 -13.27 6.20 16.36
C ALA A 973 -11.81 6.10 15.87
N SER A 974 -10.86 5.96 16.78
CA SER A 974 -9.43 5.84 16.47
C SER A 974 -9.12 4.53 15.75
N ILE A 975 -9.70 3.40 16.21
CA ILE A 975 -9.55 2.11 15.53
C ILE A 975 -10.26 2.13 14.17
N ASP A 976 -11.44 2.75 14.04
CA ASP A 976 -12.14 2.91 12.75
C ASP A 976 -11.25 3.66 11.74
N LYS A 977 -10.52 4.68 12.19
CA LYS A 977 -9.60 5.47 11.37
C LYS A 977 -8.37 4.67 10.96
N LEU A 978 -7.72 3.98 11.90
CA LEU A 978 -6.57 3.13 11.64
C LEU A 978 -6.92 1.96 10.70
N ALA A 979 -8.13 1.41 10.84
CA ALA A 979 -8.60 0.33 10.01
C ALA A 979 -8.73 0.70 8.52
N ALA A 980 -8.81 1.99 8.18
CA ALA A 980 -8.80 2.46 6.80
C ALA A 980 -7.50 2.11 6.06
N ALA A 981 -6.40 1.85 6.78
CA ALA A 981 -5.16 1.37 6.18
C ALA A 981 -5.25 -0.04 5.57
N GLY A 982 -6.28 -0.82 5.92
CA GLY A 982 -6.46 -2.18 5.38
C GLY A 982 -5.40 -3.19 5.82
N VAL A 983 -4.65 -2.90 6.88
CA VAL A 983 -3.59 -3.76 7.43
C VAL A 983 -4.04 -4.46 8.73
N PRO A 984 -3.42 -5.59 9.14
CA PRO A 984 -3.69 -6.23 10.42
C PRO A 984 -3.56 -5.26 11.60
N LEU A 985 -4.53 -5.27 12.52
CA LEU A 985 -4.54 -4.40 13.70
C LEU A 985 -4.71 -5.22 14.97
N TRP A 986 -3.80 -5.07 15.93
CA TRP A 986 -3.80 -5.78 17.21
C TRP A 986 -3.75 -4.78 18.36
N LEU A 987 -4.41 -5.13 19.47
CA LEU A 987 -4.10 -4.52 20.76
C LEU A 987 -3.08 -5.42 21.46
N THR A 988 -2.01 -4.84 21.95
CA THR A 988 -0.75 -5.57 22.06
C THR A 988 -0.21 -5.66 23.46
N GLU A 989 -0.58 -4.70 24.32
CA GLU A 989 -0.08 -4.60 25.69
C GLU A 989 -1.19 -4.10 26.64
N VAL A 990 -2.42 -4.58 26.44
CA VAL A 990 -3.60 -4.03 27.13
C VAL A 990 -3.45 -4.12 28.63
N ASP A 991 -3.43 -2.97 29.29
CA ASP A 991 -3.59 -2.86 30.72
C ASP A 991 -4.45 -1.66 31.10
N VAL A 992 -4.83 -1.62 32.38
CA VAL A 992 -5.54 -0.49 32.96
C VAL A 992 -4.87 -0.10 34.27
N ALA A 993 -4.74 1.20 34.54
CA ALA A 993 -4.30 1.72 35.82
C ALA A 993 -4.99 1.04 37.02
N SER A 994 -4.21 0.79 38.07
CA SER A 994 -4.73 0.28 39.34
C SER A 994 -5.73 1.25 39.97
N GLY A 995 -6.80 0.70 40.55
CA GLY A 995 -7.87 1.46 41.17
C GLY A 995 -9.17 0.65 41.33
N PRO A 996 -10.19 1.19 42.00
CA PRO A 996 -11.42 0.47 42.32
C PRO A 996 -12.22 0.01 41.08
N ASN A 997 -12.02 0.66 39.94
CA ASN A 997 -12.69 0.35 38.67
C ASN A 997 -11.80 -0.42 37.67
N GLN A 998 -10.62 -0.89 38.07
CA GLN A 998 -9.65 -1.51 37.14
C GLN A 998 -10.26 -2.68 36.34
N ALA A 999 -10.95 -3.61 37.01
CA ALA A 999 -11.62 -4.72 36.34
C ALA A 999 -12.76 -4.27 35.40
N PHE A 1000 -13.53 -3.26 35.82
CA PHE A 1000 -14.62 -2.70 35.00
C PHE A 1000 -14.08 -2.06 33.71
N HIS A 1001 -13.02 -1.26 33.81
CA HIS A 1001 -12.35 -0.66 32.66
C HIS A 1001 -11.72 -1.71 31.74
N LEU A 1002 -11.09 -2.75 32.30
CA LEU A 1002 -10.54 -3.85 31.51
C LEU A 1002 -11.63 -4.54 30.69
N GLU A 1003 -12.77 -4.85 31.31
CA GLU A 1003 -13.91 -5.44 30.60
C GLU A 1003 -14.38 -4.56 29.44
N GLN A 1004 -14.45 -3.24 29.66
CA GLN A 1004 -14.84 -2.27 28.65
C GLN A 1004 -13.90 -2.26 27.44
N VAL A 1005 -12.58 -2.18 27.68
CA VAL A 1005 -11.55 -2.16 26.62
C VAL A 1005 -11.57 -3.45 25.81
N LEU A 1006 -11.56 -4.59 26.49
CA LEU A 1006 -11.53 -5.90 25.85
C LEU A 1006 -12.78 -6.13 24.99
N ARG A 1007 -13.97 -5.74 25.48
CA ARG A 1007 -15.21 -5.84 24.71
C ARG A 1007 -15.22 -4.95 23.48
N GLU A 1008 -14.75 -3.70 23.59
CA GLU A 1008 -14.71 -2.80 22.44
C GLU A 1008 -13.74 -3.30 21.37
N ALA A 1009 -12.55 -3.73 21.77
CA ALA A 1009 -11.55 -4.31 20.88
C ALA A 1009 -12.06 -5.59 20.20
N HIS A 1010 -12.63 -6.54 20.94
CA HIS A 1010 -13.15 -7.78 20.35
C HIS A 1010 -14.33 -7.53 19.41
N ALA A 1011 -15.19 -6.56 19.74
CA ALA A 1011 -16.32 -6.18 18.89
C ALA A 1011 -15.91 -5.45 17.60
N HIS A 1012 -14.74 -4.85 17.53
CA HIS A 1012 -14.30 -4.15 16.34
C HIS A 1012 -13.88 -5.13 15.22
N PRO A 1013 -14.47 -5.07 14.01
CA PRO A 1013 -14.24 -6.10 12.97
C PRO A 1013 -12.79 -6.18 12.47
N ASN A 1014 -12.05 -5.06 12.50
CA ASN A 1014 -10.67 -5.00 12.02
C ASN A 1014 -9.61 -5.32 13.09
N VAL A 1015 -9.99 -5.43 14.38
CA VAL A 1015 -9.07 -5.92 15.41
C VAL A 1015 -8.91 -7.42 15.19
N GLN A 1016 -7.67 -7.90 15.08
CA GLN A 1016 -7.36 -9.28 14.75
C GLN A 1016 -6.74 -10.06 15.91
N GLY A 1017 -6.32 -9.40 16.99
CA GLY A 1017 -5.81 -10.05 18.19
C GLY A 1017 -5.71 -9.08 19.36
N ILE A 1018 -5.71 -9.63 20.57
CA ILE A 1018 -5.56 -8.90 21.83
C ILE A 1018 -4.54 -9.62 22.70
N VAL A 1019 -3.55 -8.88 23.22
CA VAL A 1019 -2.61 -9.35 24.23
C VAL A 1019 -2.70 -8.42 25.45
N ILE A 1020 -2.89 -9.02 26.63
CA ILE A 1020 -3.05 -8.33 27.92
C ILE A 1020 -1.68 -8.24 28.61
N TRP A 1021 -1.30 -7.05 29.09
CA TRP A 1021 -0.01 -6.82 29.75
C TRP A 1021 -0.09 -7.05 31.27
N ALA A 1022 -0.29 -8.31 31.66
CA ALA A 1022 -0.48 -8.71 33.05
C ALA A 1022 0.40 -9.92 33.43
N ALA A 1023 1.67 -9.88 32.99
CA ALA A 1023 2.65 -10.91 33.28
C ALA A 1023 2.84 -11.05 34.80
N TRP A 1024 2.68 -12.28 35.31
CA TRP A 1024 2.71 -12.55 36.76
C TRP A 1024 4.15 -12.76 37.25
N ARG A 1025 4.47 -12.21 38.41
CA ARG A 1025 5.67 -12.49 39.19
C ARG A 1025 5.33 -12.39 40.69
N PRO A 1026 6.04 -13.09 41.59
CA PRO A 1026 5.73 -13.12 43.02
C PRO A 1026 5.68 -11.72 43.68
N GLU A 1027 6.47 -10.77 43.16
CA GLU A 1027 6.57 -9.40 43.63
C GLU A 1027 5.44 -8.49 43.12
N GLY A 1028 4.59 -9.00 42.22
CA GLY A 1028 3.48 -8.27 41.60
C GLY A 1028 3.78 -7.81 40.17
N CYS A 1029 2.72 -7.55 39.40
CA CYS A 1029 2.77 -7.21 37.97
C CYS A 1029 3.02 -5.71 37.77
N TRP A 1030 3.24 -5.25 36.52
CA TRP A 1030 3.48 -3.82 36.24
C TRP A 1030 2.34 -2.90 36.72
N ARG A 1031 1.18 -2.90 36.06
CA ARG A 1031 0.02 -2.07 36.46
C ARG A 1031 -1.17 -2.89 36.92
N MET A 1032 -1.26 -4.13 36.42
CA MET A 1032 -2.44 -4.96 36.52
C MET A 1032 -2.01 -6.43 36.60
N CYS A 1033 -2.48 -7.15 37.62
CA CYS A 1033 -2.40 -8.60 37.68
C CYS A 1033 -3.75 -9.21 37.34
N LEU A 1034 -3.77 -10.44 36.83
CA LEU A 1034 -5.01 -11.22 36.66
C LEU A 1034 -5.25 -12.19 37.83
N THR A 1035 -4.20 -12.50 38.60
CA THR A 1035 -4.23 -13.54 39.63
C THR A 1035 -3.29 -13.18 40.78
N ASP A 1036 -3.55 -13.74 41.97
CA ASP A 1036 -2.65 -13.63 43.13
C ASP A 1036 -1.54 -14.69 43.10
N ASN A 1037 -0.68 -14.72 44.13
CA ASN A 1037 0.43 -15.67 44.21
C ASN A 1037 0.00 -17.14 44.41
N ASN A 1038 -1.27 -17.39 44.73
CA ASN A 1038 -1.86 -18.73 44.82
C ASN A 1038 -2.63 -19.10 43.54
N PHE A 1039 -2.51 -18.31 42.47
CA PHE A 1039 -3.24 -18.45 41.22
C PHE A 1039 -4.77 -18.41 41.38
N LYS A 1040 -5.24 -17.75 42.44
CA LYS A 1040 -6.63 -17.36 42.58
C LYS A 1040 -6.85 -16.06 41.82
N ASN A 1041 -7.87 -16.04 40.96
CA ASN A 1041 -8.21 -14.87 40.17
C ASN A 1041 -8.42 -13.64 41.05
N LEU A 1042 -7.87 -12.53 40.59
CA LEU A 1042 -8.29 -11.19 40.99
C LEU A 1042 -9.53 -10.80 40.16
N PRO A 1043 -10.25 -9.72 40.51
CA PRO A 1043 -11.42 -9.28 39.75
C PRO A 1043 -11.17 -9.08 38.24
N THR A 1044 -9.96 -8.69 37.87
CA THR A 1044 -9.47 -8.59 36.49
C THR A 1044 -9.33 -9.96 35.81
N GLY A 1045 -8.86 -10.99 36.52
CA GLY A 1045 -8.85 -12.37 36.04
C GLY A 1045 -10.25 -12.95 35.86
N ASP A 1046 -11.18 -12.62 36.77
CA ASP A 1046 -12.59 -13.02 36.64
C ASP A 1046 -13.24 -12.42 35.40
N VAL A 1047 -12.88 -11.19 35.04
CA VAL A 1047 -13.30 -10.55 33.78
C VAL A 1047 -12.77 -11.33 32.57
N VAL A 1048 -11.49 -11.71 32.55
CA VAL A 1048 -10.91 -12.46 31.44
C VAL A 1048 -11.60 -13.82 31.29
N ASP A 1049 -11.78 -14.55 32.39
CA ASP A 1049 -12.45 -15.86 32.38
C ASP A 1049 -13.92 -15.74 31.93
N LYS A 1050 -14.61 -14.68 32.35
CA LYS A 1050 -15.96 -14.36 31.89
C LYS A 1050 -15.98 -14.13 30.38
N LEU A 1051 -15.06 -13.32 29.84
CA LEU A 1051 -15.03 -13.02 28.41
C LEU A 1051 -14.62 -14.23 27.56
N ILE A 1052 -13.70 -15.07 28.03
CA ILE A 1052 -13.38 -16.35 27.37
C ILE A 1052 -14.63 -17.20 27.23
N ARG A 1053 -15.42 -17.35 28.31
CA ARG A 1053 -16.69 -18.10 28.28
C ARG A 1053 -17.73 -17.47 27.35
N GLU A 1054 -17.75 -16.14 27.21
CA GLU A 1054 -18.68 -15.44 26.32
C GLU A 1054 -18.26 -15.48 24.84
N TRP A 1055 -16.96 -15.56 24.56
CA TRP A 1055 -16.38 -15.48 23.21
C TRP A 1055 -15.97 -16.83 22.62
N SER A 1056 -16.31 -17.92 23.31
CA SER A 1056 -16.07 -19.28 22.88
C SER A 1056 -17.18 -20.20 23.37
N HIS A 1057 -17.16 -21.45 22.91
CA HIS A 1057 -18.07 -22.51 23.36
C HIS A 1057 -17.27 -23.66 24.01
N PRO A 1058 -16.56 -23.41 25.13
CA PRO A 1058 -15.62 -24.38 25.69
C PRO A 1058 -16.34 -25.59 26.32
N SER A 1059 -17.52 -25.38 26.89
CA SER A 1059 -18.38 -26.45 27.43
C SER A 1059 -19.19 -27.19 26.36
N GLY A 1060 -19.04 -26.77 25.10
CA GLY A 1060 -19.91 -27.17 24.01
C GLY A 1060 -21.37 -26.73 24.20
N PHE A 1061 -22.21 -27.08 23.24
CA PHE A 1061 -23.67 -26.99 23.37
C PHE A 1061 -24.34 -28.06 22.51
N SER A 1062 -25.57 -28.41 22.87
CA SER A 1062 -26.37 -29.40 22.17
C SER A 1062 -27.67 -28.83 21.64
N GLY A 1063 -28.21 -29.46 20.59
CA GLY A 1063 -29.55 -29.20 20.10
C GLY A 1063 -30.09 -30.39 19.33
N THR A 1064 -31.34 -30.33 18.90
CA THR A 1064 -31.99 -31.41 18.16
C THR A 1064 -32.14 -31.06 16.69
N THR A 1065 -32.03 -32.07 15.82
CA THR A 1065 -32.30 -31.90 14.39
C THR A 1065 -33.80 -31.76 14.10
N ASP A 1066 -34.13 -30.98 13.08
CA ASP A 1066 -35.49 -30.86 12.56
C ASP A 1066 -35.96 -32.14 11.83
N SER A 1067 -37.20 -32.14 11.32
CA SER A 1067 -37.77 -33.27 10.57
C SER A 1067 -37.02 -33.64 9.28
N LYS A 1068 -36.07 -32.80 8.85
CA LYS A 1068 -35.19 -33.03 7.70
C LYS A 1068 -33.75 -33.30 8.12
N GLY A 1069 -33.52 -33.68 9.39
CA GLY A 1069 -32.21 -34.00 9.93
C GLY A 1069 -31.26 -32.81 10.06
N ARG A 1070 -31.77 -31.57 10.01
CA ARG A 1070 -30.94 -30.35 10.00
C ARG A 1070 -30.83 -29.73 11.37
N PHE A 1071 -29.63 -29.29 11.72
CA PHE A 1071 -29.37 -28.43 12.86
C PHE A 1071 -28.63 -27.17 12.40
N GLU A 1072 -29.16 -25.99 12.76
CA GLU A 1072 -28.58 -24.70 12.38
C GLU A 1072 -28.30 -23.86 13.62
N THR A 1073 -27.09 -23.28 13.67
CA THR A 1073 -26.64 -22.44 14.77
C THR A 1073 -25.57 -21.46 14.29
N ARG A 1074 -25.19 -20.49 15.13
CA ARG A 1074 -24.09 -19.55 14.86
C ARG A 1074 -22.94 -19.83 15.81
N LEU A 1075 -21.77 -20.11 15.24
CA LEU A 1075 -20.55 -20.43 15.97
C LEU A 1075 -19.53 -19.32 15.83
N PHE A 1076 -18.74 -19.10 16.88
CA PHE A 1076 -17.53 -18.28 16.79
C PHE A 1076 -16.55 -18.88 15.78
N HIS A 1077 -15.63 -18.08 15.25
CA HIS A 1077 -14.58 -18.59 14.39
C HIS A 1077 -13.62 -19.48 15.21
N GLY A 1078 -13.35 -20.68 14.72
CA GLY A 1078 -12.63 -21.70 15.47
C GLY A 1078 -12.61 -23.07 14.81
N ASP A 1079 -11.90 -23.99 15.45
CA ASP A 1079 -11.91 -25.42 15.18
C ASP A 1079 -12.89 -26.10 16.15
N TYR A 1080 -13.72 -27.01 15.65
CA TYR A 1080 -14.84 -27.63 16.36
C TYR A 1080 -14.92 -29.13 16.06
N ASN A 1081 -15.47 -29.90 17.01
CA ASN A 1081 -16.00 -31.24 16.79
C ASN A 1081 -17.52 -31.25 16.99
N ALA A 1082 -18.24 -31.94 16.09
CA ALA A 1082 -19.65 -32.24 16.27
C ALA A 1082 -19.86 -33.75 16.47
N ALA A 1083 -20.70 -34.13 17.42
CA ALA A 1083 -21.14 -35.49 17.65
C ALA A 1083 -22.67 -35.59 17.47
N VAL A 1084 -23.14 -36.65 16.83
CA VAL A 1084 -24.58 -36.90 16.65
C VAL A 1084 -24.98 -38.20 17.35
N THR A 1085 -26.09 -38.17 18.09
CA THR A 1085 -26.68 -39.32 18.79
C THR A 1085 -28.18 -39.40 18.48
N HIS A 1086 -28.72 -40.60 18.26
CA HIS A 1086 -30.13 -40.79 17.92
C HIS A 1086 -30.82 -41.73 18.91
N PRO A 1087 -32.04 -41.43 19.41
CA PRO A 1087 -32.70 -42.21 20.47
C PRO A 1087 -32.95 -43.68 20.15
N ASN A 1088 -33.08 -44.03 18.87
CA ASN A 1088 -33.40 -45.40 18.41
C ASN A 1088 -32.16 -46.22 17.99
N ALA A 1089 -30.94 -45.71 18.21
CA ALA A 1089 -29.71 -46.42 17.86
C ALA A 1089 -29.26 -47.34 19.03
N TYR A 1090 -29.52 -48.64 18.92
CA TYR A 1090 -29.12 -49.64 19.91
C TYR A 1090 -27.72 -50.19 19.59
N GLY A 1091 -26.65 -49.68 20.24
CA GLY A 1091 -25.28 -50.20 20.10
C GLY A 1091 -24.16 -49.22 20.51
N VAL A 1092 -22.94 -49.74 20.70
CA VAL A 1092 -21.73 -49.00 21.15
C VAL A 1092 -21.24 -47.96 20.11
N SER A 1093 -21.75 -47.98 18.87
CA SER A 1093 -21.41 -47.05 17.79
C SER A 1093 -22.42 -45.90 17.58
N SER A 1094 -23.29 -45.61 18.56
CA SER A 1094 -24.37 -44.62 18.40
C SER A 1094 -23.94 -43.15 18.36
N GLN A 1095 -22.64 -42.86 18.47
CA GLN A 1095 -22.05 -41.51 18.46
C GLN A 1095 -20.97 -41.39 17.38
N VAL A 1096 -21.19 -40.55 16.36
CA VAL A 1096 -20.20 -40.24 15.33
C VAL A 1096 -19.69 -38.82 15.50
N ALA A 1097 -18.38 -38.65 15.69
CA ALA A 1097 -17.71 -37.36 15.86
C ALA A 1097 -17.00 -36.92 14.56
N GLN A 1098 -17.21 -35.68 14.12
CA GLN A 1098 -16.55 -35.09 12.95
C GLN A 1098 -16.00 -33.69 13.27
N GLY A 1099 -14.71 -33.49 12.98
CA GLY A 1099 -14.04 -32.20 13.08
C GLY A 1099 -14.34 -31.27 11.91
N PHE A 1100 -14.51 -29.97 12.18
CA PHE A 1100 -14.75 -28.94 11.18
C PHE A 1100 -14.25 -27.56 11.63
N LYS A 1101 -14.02 -26.67 10.65
CA LYS A 1101 -13.57 -25.29 10.90
C LYS A 1101 -14.66 -24.28 10.59
N VAL A 1102 -14.74 -23.24 11.39
CA VAL A 1102 -15.59 -22.07 11.19
C VAL A 1102 -14.66 -20.88 10.98
N GLY A 1103 -14.62 -20.31 9.77
CA GLY A 1103 -13.72 -19.22 9.41
C GLY A 1103 -14.47 -17.96 8.96
N SER A 1104 -13.82 -16.81 9.08
CA SER A 1104 -14.27 -15.56 8.46
C SER A 1104 -14.19 -15.72 6.94
N GLY A 1105 -15.31 -15.55 6.23
CA GLY A 1105 -15.39 -15.68 4.76
C GLY A 1105 -14.67 -14.58 3.97
N ASN A 1106 -13.36 -14.42 4.17
CA ASN A 1106 -12.49 -13.46 3.48
C ASN A 1106 -11.42 -14.15 2.61
N SER A 1107 -11.77 -15.27 2.01
CA SER A 1107 -11.20 -15.71 0.74
C SER A 1107 -12.38 -16.06 -0.15
N ASP A 1108 -12.63 -15.25 -1.18
CA ASP A 1108 -13.64 -15.46 -2.22
C ASP A 1108 -15.08 -14.98 -1.88
N GLN A 1109 -15.35 -13.68 -2.08
CA GLN A 1109 -16.71 -13.10 -1.96
C GLN A 1109 -17.71 -13.59 -3.03
N SER A 1110 -17.29 -14.45 -3.97
CA SER A 1110 -18.22 -15.08 -4.93
C SER A 1110 -19.09 -16.19 -4.33
N LYS A 1111 -18.83 -16.62 -3.08
CA LYS A 1111 -19.58 -17.73 -2.46
C LYS A 1111 -19.88 -17.47 -0.99
N LYS A 1112 -21.07 -16.92 -0.68
CA LYS A 1112 -21.75 -17.17 0.61
C LYS A 1112 -22.15 -18.65 0.68
N ARG A 1113 -21.18 -19.55 0.81
CA ARG A 1113 -21.41 -20.98 1.04
C ARG A 1113 -21.72 -21.16 2.51
N THR A 1114 -22.98 -21.42 2.82
CA THR A 1114 -23.32 -22.19 4.02
C THR A 1114 -22.48 -23.47 4.00
N ARG A 1115 -21.60 -23.68 4.98
CA ARG A 1115 -20.90 -24.96 5.13
C ARG A 1115 -21.93 -26.00 5.55
N ARG A 1116 -22.18 -26.97 4.68
CA ARG A 1116 -22.99 -28.16 4.98
C ARG A 1116 -22.04 -29.27 5.40
N LEU A 1117 -22.18 -29.73 6.63
CA LEU A 1117 -21.48 -30.91 7.12
C LEU A 1117 -22.44 -32.10 7.06
N HIS A 1118 -21.99 -33.24 6.52
CA HIS A 1118 -22.74 -34.49 6.52
C HIS A 1118 -22.12 -35.42 7.56
N VAL A 1119 -22.84 -35.66 8.66
CA VAL A 1119 -22.44 -36.64 9.68
C VAL A 1119 -23.28 -37.90 9.45
N LYS A 1120 -22.63 -38.97 9.00
CA LYS A 1120 -23.25 -40.30 8.82
C LYS A 1120 -23.19 -41.07 10.13
N VAL A 1121 -24.32 -41.58 10.60
CA VAL A 1121 -24.42 -42.48 11.76
C VAL A 1121 -24.64 -43.92 11.25
N ASN A 1122 -23.79 -44.86 11.69
CA ASN A 1122 -23.91 -46.28 11.36
C ASN A 1122 -24.84 -47.00 12.32
#